data_AF-A0A7W9D2Y5-F1
#
_entry.id   AF-A0A7W9D2Y5-F1
#
_cell.length_a   1.000
_cell.length_b   1.000
_cell.length_c   1.000
_cell.angle_alpha   90.00
_cell.angle_beta   90.00
_cell.angle_gamma   90.00
#
_symmetry.space_group_name_H-M   'P 1'
#
loop_
_entity.id
_entity.type
_entity.pdbx_description
1 polymer ?
#
loop_
_entity_poly.entity_id
_entity_poly.type
_entity_poly.pdbx_seq_one_letter_code
_entity_poly.pdbx_strand_id
1 'polypeptide(L)'
;MRSRKFAPLFWTQFLTAFNDNFLKQTLVFVILAKMATEGAALVTLAGGIFIVPFLLLSAIAGELADKYVKAEMAELLKRCELGVAAISVVGIAFSSIWVLMLALFGFGVISSLFGPIKYGILPDHLHSRDLPKANAWIEGGTFIAILTGTMVAAVAFREGENVWIFGPMMMALSILCWFAARMISSTGSKAPDLVVDTNVVRSSYRLVNELRADSRIWRASLMNCWFWFVGAFIMSMLPVMVTDILGGSEIVVPAYLAIFAISVAIGSAIAGWMAAGRIVLLPAPVGMLIVALFGLDLAWNLWGLQSTSHAETILGFFAGPKTIRVAIDLAGMAIGGAFLAVPTFAAMQSWAHEDRRARVIGAANVLSALFIAVGLALVAVLQAIGLSVPVVILSISVLNIAIAWLMLKMLPTNAFRDLISIIFRAFMRLEVEGLENIRKAGPAPIIALNHVSLLDGALALAITEEEPVFAIDYAFAKKWWVRPLLTKCKFLPLDPTKPMATRSLIKVIQDGSPVGIFPEGRLTVTGTLMKVYDGAAMVADKTGAMIVPVRIDGLEKSYASYLTSSHVRRRLFPKVKVTILEPVKLDVPAELKGRKRRIAAGAALYQIMSTLMFRTADTDNTVLGRVIESAHEYGGKKIAVEDPIAGKLSYAKLLTGAAVLGAKFRKMFPNEKTLGVMLPNANGTAATVLGVMSAGKVPAMLNFTAGAANILSACRTAEVKHVLCSRAFITQAKLGPVVEELEKHVTFVWLDELRTQITALDKIAGLTRKYRPLVKRSAEDPAVILFTSGSEGAPKGVVLSHRNILSNAAQAASRIDFHPGDKVFNILPMFHSFGLTAGTILPLVSGVPVFFYPSPLHYRIVPELIYVSNATIVFGTDTFLNGYARSAHPYDLRSIRYIFSGAEPVKASTREVYMEKFGLRILEGYGVTEAAPVISLNTPMYNRTGTVGKIMPGMEWKLEPVPGIDEGGRLHIRGANVMSGYMRADNPGVLEPLPEGWHDTGDIVTIDEDGFVKIRGRAKRFAKIGGEMISLAAVETLAAQLWPGALSVVSAVPDPKKGERLVLLTDATNATRSDFLTFAKSKGATEMMAPAEVTIGKVPVLGSGKVDFVTARAMAMEGLSQAQAA
;
A
#
# COMPACT_ATOMS: atom_id res chain seq x y z
N MET A 1 8.65 20.67 3.07
CA MET A 1 9.95 21.34 2.79
C MET A 1 10.58 20.99 1.44
N ARG A 2 10.73 19.73 1.00
CA ARG A 2 11.38 19.41 -0.30
C ARG A 2 10.52 19.64 -1.56
N SER A 3 9.22 19.91 -1.41
CA SER A 3 8.32 20.16 -2.55
C SER A 3 8.55 21.55 -3.13
N ARG A 4 8.82 21.62 -4.44
CA ARG A 4 8.92 22.88 -5.21
C ARG A 4 7.61 23.69 -5.20
N LYS A 5 6.47 23.06 -4.92
CA LYS A 5 5.15 23.73 -4.85
C LYS A 5 4.87 24.42 -3.51
N PHE A 6 5.59 24.06 -2.44
CA PHE A 6 5.33 24.59 -1.08
C PHE A 6 6.47 25.44 -0.53
N ALA A 7 7.74 25.07 -0.78
CA ALA A 7 8.89 25.74 -0.17
C ALA A 7 8.98 27.26 -0.49
N PRO A 8 8.74 27.72 -1.73
CA PRO A 8 8.78 29.15 -2.04
C PRO A 8 7.74 29.96 -1.26
N LEU A 9 6.53 29.43 -1.14
CA LEU A 9 5.43 30.06 -0.38
C LEU A 9 5.76 30.16 1.12
N PHE A 10 6.30 29.08 1.70
CA PHE A 10 6.73 29.05 3.10
C PHE A 10 7.79 30.13 3.38
N TRP A 11 8.84 30.19 2.55
CA TRP A 11 9.92 31.16 2.76
C TRP A 11 9.46 32.61 2.54
N THR A 12 8.57 32.84 1.58
CA THR A 12 7.96 34.16 1.38
C THR A 12 7.24 34.62 2.64
N GLN A 13 6.42 33.74 3.24
CA GLN A 13 5.70 34.04 4.48
C GLN A 13 6.64 34.22 5.68
N PHE A 14 7.65 33.37 5.81
CA PHE A 14 8.64 33.46 6.89
C PHE A 14 9.37 34.81 6.86
N LEU A 15 9.89 35.19 5.68
CA LEU A 15 10.62 36.45 5.50
C LEU A 15 9.72 37.67 5.66
N THR A 16 8.46 37.60 5.19
CA THR A 16 7.47 38.67 5.41
C THR A 16 7.24 38.90 6.89
N ALA A 17 6.90 37.83 7.64
CA ALA A 17 6.63 37.94 9.07
C ALA A 17 7.86 38.40 9.87
N PHE A 18 9.06 37.99 9.43
CA PHE A 18 10.30 38.47 10.01
C PHE A 18 10.47 39.99 9.80
N ASN A 19 10.33 40.47 8.56
CA ASN A 19 10.48 41.89 8.21
C ASN A 19 9.51 42.78 8.98
N ASP A 20 8.23 42.39 9.01
CA ASP A 20 7.17 43.11 9.72
C ASP A 20 7.54 43.35 11.19
N ASN A 21 8.02 42.29 11.86
CA ASN A 21 8.34 42.35 13.29
C ASN A 21 9.70 42.97 13.57
N PHE A 22 10.66 42.81 12.66
CA PHE A 22 11.94 43.51 12.73
C PHE A 22 11.72 45.03 12.69
N LEU A 23 10.97 45.54 11.70
CA LEU A 23 10.63 46.98 11.62
C LEU A 23 9.84 47.45 12.83
N LYS A 24 8.74 46.75 13.17
CA LYS A 24 7.86 47.13 14.27
C LYS A 24 8.64 47.24 15.57
N GLN A 25 9.47 46.24 15.88
CA GLN A 25 10.22 46.21 17.12
C GLN A 25 11.34 47.27 17.14
N THR A 26 12.02 47.53 16.02
CA THR A 26 12.97 48.64 15.94
C THR A 26 12.28 49.98 16.17
N LEU A 27 11.09 50.20 15.61
CA LEU A 27 10.30 51.42 15.87
C LEU A 27 9.94 51.56 17.35
N VAL A 28 9.53 50.47 18.01
CA VAL A 28 9.26 50.47 19.45
C VAL A 28 10.50 50.92 20.24
N PHE A 29 11.69 50.40 19.90
CA PHE A 29 12.92 50.82 20.58
C PHE A 29 13.27 52.29 20.32
N VAL A 30 13.08 52.81 19.10
CA VAL A 30 13.28 54.24 18.78
C VAL A 30 12.32 55.13 19.56
N ILE A 31 11.04 54.74 19.69
CA ILE A 31 10.04 55.48 20.48
C ILE A 31 10.46 55.54 21.95
N LEU A 32 10.82 54.39 22.53
CA LEU A 32 11.20 54.28 23.94
C LEU A 32 12.51 55.03 24.23
N ALA A 33 13.47 55.03 23.31
CA ALA A 33 14.73 55.75 23.46
C ALA A 33 14.55 57.29 23.42
N LYS A 34 13.54 57.80 22.68
CA LYS A 34 13.33 59.24 22.49
C LYS A 34 12.28 59.87 23.40
N MET A 35 11.31 59.09 23.90
CA MET A 35 10.14 59.62 24.60
C MET A 35 9.89 58.86 25.91
N ALA A 36 10.54 59.31 26.99
CA ALA A 36 10.53 58.62 28.29
C ALA A 36 9.16 58.60 28.99
N THR A 37 8.34 59.65 28.87
CA THR A 37 7.03 59.78 29.58
C THR A 37 5.80 59.59 28.69
N GLU A 38 5.92 59.74 27.36
CA GLU A 38 4.81 59.61 26.40
C GLU A 38 4.92 58.39 25.45
N GLY A 39 5.99 57.59 25.57
CA GLY A 39 6.31 56.51 24.64
C GLY A 39 5.28 55.36 24.60
N ALA A 40 4.63 55.04 25.74
CA ALA A 40 3.72 53.89 25.83
C ALA A 40 2.47 54.03 24.92
N ALA A 41 1.92 55.25 24.80
CA ALA A 41 0.79 55.52 23.93
C ALA A 41 1.17 55.37 22.45
N LEU A 42 2.37 55.83 22.06
CA LEU A 42 2.88 55.71 20.69
C LEU A 42 3.23 54.27 20.31
N VAL A 43 3.74 53.45 21.25
CA VAL A 43 3.96 52.01 21.03
C VAL A 43 2.64 51.29 20.76
N THR A 44 1.59 51.63 21.53
CA THR A 44 0.23 51.09 21.31
C THR A 44 -0.32 51.52 19.95
N LEU A 45 -0.12 52.79 19.58
CA LEU A 45 -0.51 53.33 18.28
C LEU A 45 0.23 52.62 17.12
N ALA A 46 1.52 52.33 17.25
CA ALA A 46 2.29 51.57 16.25
C ALA A 46 1.67 50.19 15.99
N GLY A 47 1.29 49.50 17.08
CA GLY A 47 0.55 48.23 16.99
C GLY A 47 -0.78 48.38 16.23
N GLY A 48 -1.56 49.42 16.53
CA GLY A 48 -2.80 49.74 15.84
C GLY A 48 -2.62 50.04 14.36
N ILE A 49 -1.66 50.90 14.01
CA ILE A 49 -1.36 51.31 12.62
C ILE A 49 -1.02 50.10 11.74
N PHE A 50 -0.31 49.10 12.29
CA PHE A 50 -0.01 47.86 11.56
C PHE A 50 -1.26 46.97 11.33
N ILE A 51 -2.21 46.96 12.28
CA ILE A 51 -3.39 46.08 12.24
C ILE A 51 -4.54 46.67 11.41
N VAL A 52 -4.72 48.00 11.40
CA VAL A 52 -5.82 48.67 10.69
C VAL A 52 -5.96 48.24 9.22
N PRO A 53 -4.88 48.09 8.42
CA PRO A 53 -5.00 47.59 7.05
C PRO A 53 -5.67 46.21 6.92
N PHE A 54 -5.51 45.31 7.90
CA PHE A 54 -6.18 44.00 7.88
C PHE A 54 -7.70 44.12 8.02
N LEU A 55 -8.17 45.07 8.82
CA LEU A 55 -9.61 45.33 8.97
C LEU A 55 -10.22 45.94 7.69
N LEU A 56 -9.46 46.80 7.02
CA LEU A 56 -9.93 47.53 5.85
C LEU A 56 -9.77 46.70 4.57
N LEU A 57 -8.56 46.23 4.27
CA LEU A 57 -8.21 45.77 2.92
C LEU A 57 -8.32 44.25 2.71
N SER A 58 -8.45 43.43 3.76
CA SER A 58 -8.46 41.96 3.61
C SER A 58 -9.63 41.42 2.78
N ALA A 59 -10.79 42.09 2.74
CA ALA A 59 -11.91 41.69 1.90
C ALA A 59 -11.60 41.90 0.41
N ILE A 60 -11.17 43.10 0.03
CA ILE A 60 -10.74 43.43 -1.34
C ILE A 60 -9.56 42.54 -1.77
N ALA A 61 -8.62 42.26 -0.86
CA ALA A 61 -7.52 41.35 -1.11
C ALA A 61 -8.00 39.94 -1.51
N GLY A 62 -9.06 39.44 -0.87
CA GLY A 62 -9.69 38.18 -1.24
C GLY A 62 -10.32 38.21 -2.64
N GLU A 63 -10.97 39.31 -3.01
CA GLU A 63 -11.53 39.49 -4.35
C GLU A 63 -10.45 39.57 -5.42
N LEU A 64 -9.39 40.34 -5.18
CA LEU A 64 -8.24 40.44 -6.09
C LEU A 64 -7.55 39.07 -6.26
N ALA A 65 -7.38 38.32 -5.16
CA ALA A 65 -6.69 37.03 -5.17
C ALA A 65 -7.47 35.91 -5.87
N ASP A 66 -8.81 35.96 -5.90
CA ASP A 66 -9.61 35.01 -6.69
C ASP A 66 -9.70 35.44 -8.16
N LYS A 67 -9.65 36.76 -8.45
CA LYS A 67 -9.69 37.32 -9.80
C LYS A 67 -8.39 37.15 -10.59
N TYR A 68 -7.26 37.50 -9.99
CA TYR A 68 -5.96 37.50 -10.65
C TYR A 68 -5.14 36.25 -10.29
N VAL A 69 -4.03 36.04 -11.01
CA VAL A 69 -3.11 34.94 -10.72
C VAL A 69 -2.43 35.18 -9.37
N LYS A 70 -2.70 34.31 -8.39
CA LYS A 70 -2.22 34.43 -7.01
C LYS A 70 -0.70 34.56 -6.89
N ALA A 71 0.06 33.83 -7.71
CA ALA A 71 1.52 33.86 -7.71
C ALA A 71 2.09 35.21 -8.20
N GLU A 72 1.50 35.78 -9.26
CA GLU A 72 1.89 37.09 -9.80
C GLU A 72 1.55 38.21 -8.83
N MET A 73 0.38 38.14 -8.20
CA MET A 73 0.01 39.07 -7.13
C MET A 73 0.97 39.01 -5.95
N ALA A 74 1.35 37.81 -5.50
CA ALA A 74 2.33 37.66 -4.43
C ALA A 74 3.66 38.32 -4.80
N GLU A 75 4.16 38.09 -6.01
CA GLU A 75 5.42 38.68 -6.50
C GLU A 75 5.34 40.21 -6.58
N LEU A 76 4.24 40.76 -7.11
CA LEU A 76 4.02 42.20 -7.22
C LEU A 76 4.02 42.87 -5.84
N LEU A 77 3.28 42.30 -4.87
CA LEU A 77 3.22 42.82 -3.50
C LEU A 77 4.61 42.84 -2.84
N LYS A 78 5.40 41.77 -3.04
CA LYS A 78 6.76 41.67 -2.47
C LYS A 78 7.76 42.55 -3.20
N ARG A 79 7.49 42.91 -4.46
CA ARG A 79 8.25 43.96 -5.17
C ARG A 79 7.96 45.35 -4.60
N CYS A 80 6.69 45.66 -4.32
CA CYS A 80 6.30 46.89 -3.64
C CYS A 80 6.90 47.00 -2.22
N GLU A 81 7.09 45.87 -1.53
CA GLU A 81 7.74 45.80 -0.22
C GLU A 81 9.15 46.40 -0.22
N LEU A 82 9.91 46.27 -1.32
CA LEU A 82 11.24 46.90 -1.45
C LEU A 82 11.18 48.42 -1.32
N GLY A 83 10.12 49.05 -1.85
CA GLY A 83 9.92 50.50 -1.73
C GLY A 83 9.59 50.90 -0.30
N VAL A 84 8.72 50.14 0.38
CA VAL A 84 8.37 50.39 1.79
C VAL A 84 9.56 50.14 2.72
N ALA A 85 10.36 49.11 2.43
CA ALA A 85 11.62 48.84 3.11
C ALA A 85 12.58 50.03 2.97
N ALA A 86 12.73 50.61 1.78
CA ALA A 86 13.55 51.81 1.58
C ALA A 86 13.04 53.01 2.41
N ILE A 87 11.72 53.21 2.50
CA ILE A 87 11.12 54.25 3.37
C ILE A 87 11.48 54.00 4.83
N SER A 88 11.49 52.74 5.29
CA SER A 88 11.90 52.41 6.66
C SER A 88 13.37 52.73 6.92
N VAL A 89 14.26 52.48 5.95
CA VAL A 89 15.69 52.84 6.06
C VAL A 89 15.86 54.35 6.17
N VAL A 90 15.12 55.12 5.37
CA VAL A 90 15.07 56.59 5.46
C VAL A 90 14.55 57.03 6.84
N GLY A 91 13.52 56.36 7.36
CA GLY A 91 12.98 56.61 8.70
C GLY A 91 14.01 56.43 9.81
N ILE A 92 14.84 55.38 9.76
CA ILE A 92 15.95 55.19 10.69
C ILE A 92 17.08 56.20 10.43
N ALA A 93 17.37 56.53 9.17
CA ALA A 93 18.40 57.51 8.81
C ALA A 93 18.20 58.90 9.40
N PHE A 94 16.94 59.33 9.47
CA PHE A 94 16.55 60.60 10.08
C PHE A 94 16.01 60.43 11.51
N SER A 95 16.06 59.21 12.05
CA SER A 95 15.45 58.82 13.33
C SER A 95 14.02 59.38 13.52
N SER A 96 13.22 59.34 12.46
CA SER A 96 11.88 59.93 12.39
C SER A 96 10.80 58.89 12.69
N ILE A 97 10.16 59.02 13.86
CA ILE A 97 9.09 58.13 14.32
C ILE A 97 7.95 58.09 13.30
N TRP A 98 7.52 59.24 12.76
CA TRP A 98 6.39 59.30 11.83
C TRP A 98 6.68 58.66 10.47
N VAL A 99 7.91 58.77 9.97
CA VAL A 99 8.31 58.08 8.72
C VAL A 99 8.34 56.56 8.94
N LEU A 100 8.78 56.11 10.11
CA LEU A 100 8.74 54.69 10.49
C LEU A 100 7.30 54.19 10.71
N MET A 101 6.40 55.02 11.25
CA MET A 101 4.96 54.71 11.33
C MET A 101 4.35 54.57 9.93
N LEU A 102 4.72 55.44 8.99
CA LEU A 102 4.29 55.33 7.59
C LEU A 102 4.82 54.06 6.93
N ALA A 103 6.09 53.71 7.15
CA ALA A 103 6.65 52.46 6.66
C ALA A 103 5.92 51.25 7.28
N LEU A 104 5.67 51.27 8.59
CA LEU A 104 4.94 50.22 9.29
C LEU A 104 3.50 50.06 8.76
N PHE A 105 2.81 51.16 8.47
CA PHE A 105 1.53 51.15 7.79
C PHE A 105 1.62 50.49 6.40
N GLY A 106 2.65 50.84 5.62
CA GLY A 106 2.92 50.23 4.30
C GLY A 106 3.13 48.72 4.38
N PHE A 107 3.91 48.24 5.35
CA PHE A 107 4.06 46.80 5.62
C PHE A 107 2.73 46.16 6.02
N GLY A 108 1.93 46.82 6.86
CA GLY A 108 0.57 46.39 7.21
C GLY A 108 -0.34 46.24 5.98
N VAL A 109 -0.31 47.19 5.03
CA VAL A 109 -1.05 47.11 3.76
C VAL A 109 -0.60 45.88 2.97
N ILE A 110 0.70 45.70 2.75
CA ILE A 110 1.23 44.56 2.00
C ILE A 110 0.84 43.23 2.65
N SER A 111 0.98 43.11 3.97
CA SER A 111 0.65 41.87 4.69
C SER A 111 -0.86 41.59 4.71
N SER A 112 -1.71 42.63 4.76
CA SER A 112 -3.17 42.47 4.64
C SER A 112 -3.62 41.97 3.27
N LEU A 113 -2.93 42.41 2.20
CA LEU A 113 -3.18 41.98 0.82
C LEU A 113 -2.63 40.56 0.55
N PHE A 114 -1.50 40.21 1.17
CA PHE A 114 -0.87 38.90 1.02
C PHE A 114 -1.59 37.76 1.78
N GLY A 115 -2.30 38.09 2.86
CA GLY A 115 -3.00 37.11 3.71
C GLY A 115 -3.96 36.17 2.96
N PRO A 116 -4.93 36.66 2.18
CA PRO A 116 -5.82 35.80 1.39
C PRO A 116 -5.10 34.98 0.31
N ILE A 117 -4.03 35.51 -0.26
CA ILE A 117 -3.24 34.86 -1.31
C ILE A 117 -2.58 33.58 -0.75
N LYS A 118 -1.87 33.69 0.38
CA LYS A 118 -1.05 32.58 0.91
C LYS A 118 -1.89 31.37 1.32
N TYR A 119 -3.07 31.59 1.92
CA TYR A 119 -3.95 30.50 2.32
C TYR A 119 -4.86 30.04 1.16
N GLY A 120 -5.14 30.92 0.18
CA GLY A 120 -5.96 30.60 -0.99
C GLY A 120 -5.23 29.72 -2.02
N ILE A 121 -3.92 29.89 -2.17
CA ILE A 121 -3.09 29.14 -3.13
C ILE A 121 -2.72 27.72 -2.63
N LEU A 122 -2.73 27.47 -1.32
CA LEU A 122 -2.30 26.19 -0.74
C LEU A 122 -3.06 24.97 -1.30
N PRO A 123 -4.40 24.97 -1.39
CA PRO A 123 -5.11 23.81 -1.92
C PRO A 123 -5.08 23.73 -3.44
N ASP A 124 -4.59 24.77 -4.13
CA ASP A 124 -4.29 24.69 -5.57
C ASP A 124 -2.97 23.90 -5.81
N HIS A 125 -2.08 23.85 -4.81
CA HIS A 125 -0.78 23.17 -4.90
C HIS A 125 -0.72 21.81 -4.20
N LEU A 126 -1.58 21.59 -3.20
CA LEU A 126 -1.53 20.44 -2.30
C LEU A 126 -2.89 19.75 -2.25
N HIS A 127 -2.88 18.42 -2.11
CA HIS A 127 -4.10 17.67 -1.84
C HIS A 127 -4.69 18.04 -0.48
N SER A 128 -6.02 17.99 -0.32
CA SER A 128 -6.71 18.34 0.93
C SER A 128 -6.17 17.63 2.17
N ARG A 129 -5.64 16.41 1.99
CA ARG A 129 -5.00 15.61 3.04
C ARG A 129 -3.73 16.21 3.64
N ASP A 130 -3.02 17.05 2.88
CA ASP A 130 -1.73 17.64 3.24
C ASP A 130 -1.88 19.08 3.77
N LEU A 131 -3.06 19.69 3.63
CA LEU A 131 -3.33 21.06 4.08
C LEU A 131 -3.08 21.28 5.58
N PRO A 132 -3.52 20.40 6.50
CA PRO A 132 -3.30 20.63 7.93
C PRO A 132 -1.82 20.64 8.29
N LYS A 133 -1.00 19.81 7.63
CA LYS A 133 0.47 19.84 7.78
C LYS A 133 1.07 21.12 7.20
N ALA A 134 0.60 21.54 6.03
CA ALA A 134 1.07 22.76 5.39
C ALA A 134 0.77 24.01 6.23
N ASN A 135 -0.45 24.10 6.77
CA ASN A 135 -0.85 25.16 7.69
C ASN A 135 -0.03 25.11 8.98
N ALA A 136 0.20 23.93 9.57
CA ALA A 136 1.07 23.80 10.75
C ALA A 136 2.49 24.33 10.52
N TRP A 137 3.07 24.06 9.34
CA TRP A 137 4.38 24.63 8.97
C TRP A 137 4.33 26.14 8.80
N ILE A 138 3.31 26.67 8.11
CA ILE A 138 3.14 28.11 7.89
C ILE A 138 2.95 28.85 9.22
N GLU A 139 2.08 28.36 10.10
CA GLU A 139 1.83 28.94 11.41
C GLU A 139 3.09 28.87 12.28
N GLY A 140 3.66 27.67 12.47
CA GLY A 140 4.86 27.50 13.28
C GLY A 140 6.04 28.33 12.76
N GLY A 141 6.23 28.39 11.44
CA GLY A 141 7.24 29.23 10.81
C GLY A 141 6.99 30.72 11.01
N THR A 142 5.73 31.16 10.98
CA THR A 142 5.36 32.57 11.22
C THR A 142 5.69 32.98 12.65
N PHE A 143 5.37 32.16 13.66
CA PHE A 143 5.72 32.47 15.06
C PHE A 143 7.23 32.47 15.32
N ILE A 144 7.97 31.55 14.69
CA ILE A 144 9.43 31.57 14.75
C ILE A 144 9.98 32.85 14.10
N ALA A 145 9.43 33.27 12.96
CA ALA A 145 9.83 34.49 12.28
C ALA A 145 9.53 35.76 13.09
N ILE A 146 8.37 35.83 13.74
CA ILE A 146 8.00 36.91 14.67
C ILE A 146 9.05 37.02 15.78
N LEU A 147 9.39 35.88 16.40
CA LEU A 147 10.37 35.83 17.49
C LEU A 147 11.76 36.26 17.03
N THR A 148 12.27 35.66 15.95
CA THR A 148 13.61 35.97 15.47
C THR A 148 13.71 37.40 14.94
N GLY A 149 12.68 37.93 14.29
CA GLY A 149 12.62 39.34 13.89
C GLY A 149 12.71 40.30 15.08
N THR A 150 11.94 40.01 16.14
CA THR A 150 11.94 40.78 17.40
C THR A 150 13.31 40.72 18.09
N MET A 151 13.93 39.55 18.18
CA MET A 151 15.24 39.37 18.79
C MET A 151 16.35 40.06 17.99
N VAL A 152 16.34 39.93 16.66
CA VAL A 152 17.31 40.57 15.78
C VAL A 152 17.17 42.10 15.84
N ALA A 153 15.95 42.63 15.95
CA ALA A 153 15.73 44.05 16.22
C ALA A 153 16.39 44.50 17.53
N ALA A 154 16.25 43.72 18.60
CA ALA A 154 16.85 44.04 19.90
C ALA A 154 18.38 44.03 19.84
N VAL A 155 18.98 43.04 19.15
CA VAL A 155 20.43 42.97 18.97
C VAL A 155 20.95 44.11 18.09
N ALA A 156 20.27 44.39 16.98
CA ALA A 156 20.66 45.46 16.07
C ALA A 156 20.60 46.84 16.74
N PHE A 157 19.66 47.05 17.67
CA PHE A 157 19.50 48.31 18.40
C PHE A 157 20.52 48.50 19.55
N ARG A 158 21.11 47.41 20.08
CA ARG A 158 22.14 47.50 21.15
C ARG A 158 23.40 48.28 20.71
N GLU A 159 23.72 48.23 19.43
CA GLU A 159 24.83 48.97 18.81
C GLU A 159 24.48 50.45 18.51
N GLY A 160 23.32 50.93 19.01
CA GLY A 160 22.77 52.27 18.76
C GLY A 160 21.82 52.33 17.56
N GLU A 161 21.22 53.51 17.29
CA GLU A 161 20.39 53.78 16.11
C GLU A 161 21.24 53.81 14.80
N ASN A 162 21.99 52.74 14.52
CA ASN A 162 22.93 52.69 13.42
C ASN A 162 22.27 52.18 12.11
N VAL A 163 22.00 53.14 11.23
CA VAL A 163 21.44 52.93 9.89
C VAL A 163 22.26 51.96 9.06
N TRP A 164 23.58 51.93 9.25
CA TRP A 164 24.48 51.06 8.50
C TRP A 164 24.33 49.58 8.86
N ILE A 165 23.69 49.27 9.98
CA ILE A 165 23.34 47.89 10.38
C ILE A 165 21.89 47.59 9.96
N PHE A 166 20.94 48.47 10.29
CA PHE A 166 19.52 48.26 9.99
C PHE A 166 19.23 48.25 8.48
N GLY A 167 19.77 49.22 7.75
CA GLY A 167 19.46 49.46 6.34
C GLY A 167 19.81 48.29 5.42
N PRO A 168 21.07 47.82 5.40
CA PRO A 168 21.48 46.66 4.60
C PRO A 168 20.69 45.40 4.96
N MET A 169 20.40 45.17 6.24
CA MET A 169 19.67 43.99 6.68
C MET A 169 18.20 44.02 6.23
N MET A 170 17.50 45.14 6.42
CA MET A 170 16.11 45.32 5.97
C MET A 170 15.99 45.15 4.44
N MET A 171 16.92 45.75 3.68
CA MET A 171 16.92 45.63 2.23
C MET A 171 17.25 44.21 1.76
N ALA A 172 18.27 43.56 2.33
CA ALA A 172 18.64 42.19 1.98
C ALA A 172 17.49 41.20 2.23
N LEU A 173 16.82 41.31 3.38
CA LEU A 173 15.68 40.45 3.71
C LEU A 173 14.50 40.66 2.77
N SER A 174 14.18 41.92 2.41
CA SER A 174 13.12 42.24 1.46
C SER A 174 13.43 41.74 0.04
N ILE A 175 14.71 41.80 -0.40
CA ILE A 175 15.16 41.22 -1.67
C ILE A 175 15.02 39.70 -1.67
N LEU A 176 15.44 39.03 -0.59
CA LEU A 176 15.26 37.59 -0.44
C LEU A 176 13.79 37.19 -0.44
N CYS A 177 12.93 37.99 0.19
CA CYS A 177 11.48 37.77 0.21
C CYS A 177 10.88 37.84 -1.19
N TRP A 178 11.25 38.87 -1.97
CA TRP A 178 10.86 39.02 -3.37
C TRP A 178 11.35 37.85 -4.24
N PHE A 179 12.60 37.42 -4.08
CA PHE A 179 13.15 36.27 -4.81
C PHE A 179 12.39 34.98 -4.50
N ALA A 180 12.07 34.74 -3.21
CA ALA A 180 11.27 33.60 -2.79
C ALA A 180 9.85 33.64 -3.40
N ALA A 181 9.22 34.83 -3.47
CA ALA A 181 7.91 35.02 -4.05
C ALA A 181 7.89 34.73 -5.56
N ARG A 182 8.94 35.14 -6.28
CA ARG A 182 9.09 34.87 -7.72
C ARG A 182 9.20 33.38 -8.05
N MET A 183 9.63 32.55 -7.09
CA MET A 183 9.72 31.09 -7.26
C MET A 183 8.40 30.36 -6.98
N ILE A 184 7.33 31.07 -6.57
CA ILE A 184 6.01 30.47 -6.37
C ILE A 184 5.47 29.98 -7.72
N SER A 185 5.01 28.72 -7.75
CA SER A 185 4.41 28.16 -8.96
C SER A 185 3.09 28.85 -9.26
N SER A 186 2.85 29.18 -10.53
CA SER A 186 1.59 29.79 -10.95
C SER A 186 0.48 28.75 -11.02
N THR A 187 -0.68 29.11 -10.49
CA THR A 187 -1.97 28.45 -10.70
C THR A 187 -2.89 29.45 -11.38
N GLY A 188 -3.59 29.04 -12.44
CA GLY A 188 -4.46 29.94 -13.20
C GLY A 188 -5.53 30.61 -12.31
N SER A 189 -6.10 31.72 -12.81
CA SER A 189 -7.20 32.40 -12.13
C SER A 189 -8.41 31.47 -11.96
N LYS A 190 -9.08 31.55 -10.81
CA LYS A 190 -10.24 30.72 -10.46
C LYS A 190 -11.57 31.45 -10.65
N ALA A 191 -11.56 32.76 -10.77
CA ALA A 191 -12.74 33.59 -11.02
C ALA A 191 -12.39 34.84 -11.87
N PRO A 192 -11.99 34.68 -13.15
CA PRO A 192 -11.52 35.79 -13.98
C PRO A 192 -12.60 36.86 -14.24
N ASP A 193 -13.88 36.45 -14.27
CA ASP A 193 -15.03 37.33 -14.54
C ASP A 193 -15.49 38.12 -13.29
N LEU A 194 -14.81 37.96 -12.15
CA LEU A 194 -15.16 38.65 -10.91
C LEU A 194 -14.96 40.17 -11.05
N VAL A 195 -15.97 40.94 -10.66
CA VAL A 195 -15.88 42.39 -10.53
C VAL A 195 -15.49 42.72 -9.08
N VAL A 196 -14.32 43.34 -8.92
CA VAL A 196 -13.80 43.77 -7.62
C VAL A 196 -14.58 45.00 -7.17
N ASP A 197 -15.06 45.01 -5.94
CA ASP A 197 -15.81 46.14 -5.38
C ASP A 197 -14.83 47.25 -5.00
N THR A 198 -15.10 48.46 -5.48
CA THR A 198 -14.29 49.65 -5.18
C THR A 198 -14.53 50.19 -3.77
N ASN A 199 -15.64 49.79 -3.11
CA ASN A 199 -15.97 50.22 -1.76
C ASN A 199 -15.54 49.18 -0.72
N VAL A 200 -14.50 49.53 0.04
CA VAL A 200 -13.89 48.71 1.08
C VAL A 200 -14.90 48.20 2.12
N VAL A 201 -15.77 49.09 2.62
CA VAL A 201 -16.75 48.75 3.67
C VAL A 201 -17.85 47.85 3.11
N ARG A 202 -18.32 48.13 1.89
CA ARG A 202 -19.31 47.30 1.20
C ARG A 202 -18.78 45.91 0.90
N SER A 203 -17.55 45.81 0.41
CA SER A 203 -16.85 44.53 0.18
C SER A 203 -16.77 43.72 1.47
N SER A 204 -16.25 44.32 2.56
CA SER A 204 -16.17 43.66 3.87
C SER A 204 -17.52 43.19 4.39
N TYR A 205 -18.55 44.03 4.34
CA TYR A 205 -19.90 43.64 4.77
C TYR A 205 -20.48 42.50 3.92
N ARG A 206 -20.35 42.59 2.59
CA ARG A 206 -20.85 41.58 1.65
C ARG A 206 -20.17 40.24 1.88
N LEU A 207 -18.84 40.19 1.92
CA LEU A 207 -18.10 38.92 2.07
C LEU A 207 -18.33 38.28 3.45
N VAL A 208 -18.43 39.08 4.52
CA VAL A 208 -18.79 38.56 5.85
C VAL A 208 -20.21 38.01 5.87
N ASN A 209 -21.15 38.62 5.13
CA ASN A 209 -22.51 38.10 5.02
C ASN A 209 -22.59 36.83 4.16
N GLU A 210 -21.82 36.76 3.07
CA GLU A 210 -21.66 35.53 2.26
C GLU A 210 -21.06 34.39 3.08
N LEU A 211 -20.10 34.69 3.96
CA LEU A 211 -19.50 33.72 4.87
C LEU A 211 -20.54 33.07 5.79
N ARG A 212 -21.59 33.81 6.20
CA ARG A 212 -22.69 33.30 7.05
C ARG A 212 -23.59 32.30 6.33
N ALA A 213 -23.61 32.30 4.99
CA ALA A 213 -24.46 31.40 4.22
C ALA A 213 -24.03 29.93 4.33
N ASP A 214 -22.73 29.65 4.53
CA ASP A 214 -22.24 28.31 4.86
C ASP A 214 -22.01 28.17 6.37
N SER A 215 -22.95 27.51 7.05
CA SER A 215 -22.89 27.33 8.50
C SER A 215 -21.62 26.61 9.00
N ARG A 216 -20.98 25.78 8.19
CA ARG A 216 -19.75 25.07 8.58
C ARG A 216 -18.56 26.02 8.55
N ILE A 217 -18.42 26.79 7.46
CA ILE A 217 -17.35 27.76 7.30
C ILE A 217 -17.51 28.88 8.33
N TRP A 218 -18.72 29.42 8.52
CA TRP A 218 -19.01 30.44 9.53
C TRP A 218 -18.56 30.03 10.94
N ARG A 219 -18.90 28.81 11.38
CA ARG A 219 -18.50 28.29 12.69
C ARG A 219 -16.99 28.13 12.81
N ALA A 220 -16.33 27.61 11.76
CA ALA A 220 -14.87 27.50 11.74
C ALA A 220 -14.18 28.87 11.78
N SER A 221 -14.74 29.88 11.10
CA SER A 221 -14.25 31.26 11.14
C SER A 221 -14.41 31.89 12.53
N LEU A 222 -15.56 31.70 13.19
CA LEU A 222 -15.76 32.18 14.57
C LEU A 222 -14.80 31.51 15.57
N MET A 223 -14.57 30.20 15.43
CA MET A 223 -13.57 29.48 16.21
C MET A 223 -12.18 30.10 16.01
N ASN A 224 -11.79 30.40 14.77
CA ASN A 224 -10.53 31.08 14.48
C ASN A 224 -10.48 32.51 15.06
N CYS A 225 -11.56 33.27 15.01
CA CYS A 225 -11.62 34.61 15.60
C CYS A 225 -11.40 34.58 17.11
N TRP A 226 -11.91 33.54 17.79
CA TRP A 226 -11.70 33.35 19.22
C TRP A 226 -10.23 33.08 19.58
N PHE A 227 -9.50 32.33 18.74
CA PHE A 227 -8.05 32.14 18.91
C PHE A 227 -7.32 33.49 18.94
N TRP A 228 -7.59 34.35 17.94
CA TRP A 228 -6.95 35.65 17.84
C TRP A 228 -7.34 36.60 18.97
N PHE A 229 -8.60 36.56 19.42
CA PHE A 229 -9.07 37.31 20.59
C PHE A 229 -8.28 36.94 21.84
N VAL A 230 -8.21 35.64 22.18
CA VAL A 230 -7.51 35.16 23.37
C VAL A 230 -6.00 35.41 23.28
N GLY A 231 -5.41 35.20 22.10
CA GLY A 231 -3.99 35.46 21.85
C GLY A 231 -3.64 36.94 22.06
N ALA A 232 -4.40 37.87 21.46
CA ALA A 232 -4.19 39.31 21.65
C ALA A 232 -4.36 39.71 23.12
N PHE A 233 -5.38 39.17 23.79
CA PHE A 233 -5.64 39.41 25.20
C PHE A 233 -4.46 39.01 26.10
N ILE A 234 -3.98 37.76 25.99
CA ILE A 234 -2.85 37.25 26.80
C ILE A 234 -1.57 38.03 26.51
N MET A 235 -1.27 38.29 25.23
CA MET A 235 -0.04 38.98 24.84
C MET A 235 -0.01 40.44 25.31
N SER A 236 -1.17 41.10 25.39
CA SER A 236 -1.28 42.47 25.92
C SER A 236 -1.05 42.55 27.44
N MET A 237 -1.32 41.47 28.17
CA MET A 237 -1.10 41.40 29.63
C MET A 237 0.31 40.96 30.01
N LEU A 238 1.08 40.40 29.07
CA LEU A 238 2.40 39.85 29.36
C LEU A 238 3.40 40.87 29.92
N PRO A 239 3.55 42.10 29.36
CA PRO A 239 4.47 43.09 29.92
C PRO A 239 4.15 43.43 31.37
N VAL A 240 2.88 43.79 31.65
CA VAL A 240 2.38 44.13 33.00
C VAL A 240 2.57 42.95 33.96
N MET A 241 2.30 41.72 33.53
CA MET A 241 2.50 40.52 34.35
C MET A 241 3.97 40.33 34.73
N VAL A 242 4.91 40.59 33.82
CA VAL A 242 6.34 40.41 34.07
C VAL A 242 6.90 41.53 34.94
N THR A 243 6.57 42.80 34.65
CA THR A 243 7.16 43.96 35.35
C THR A 243 6.52 44.21 36.71
N ASP A 244 5.18 44.16 36.79
CA ASP A 244 4.45 44.69 37.94
C ASP A 244 4.12 43.60 38.98
N ILE A 245 4.07 42.33 38.56
CA ILE A 245 3.68 41.20 39.41
C ILE A 245 4.87 40.28 39.72
N LEU A 246 5.65 39.89 38.71
CA LEU A 246 6.74 38.92 38.85
C LEU A 246 8.10 39.53 39.21
N GLY A 247 8.23 40.86 39.25
CA GLY A 247 9.50 41.53 39.55
C GLY A 247 10.55 41.36 38.44
N GLY A 248 10.14 41.22 37.19
CA GLY A 248 11.04 41.20 36.03
C GLY A 248 11.40 42.61 35.56
N SER A 249 12.54 42.73 34.89
CA SER A 249 12.87 43.91 34.07
C SER A 249 12.34 43.73 32.64
N GLU A 250 12.25 44.82 31.87
CA GLU A 250 11.75 44.77 30.48
C GLU A 250 12.54 43.81 29.57
N ILE A 251 13.79 43.51 29.92
CA ILE A 251 14.64 42.55 29.20
C ILE A 251 14.15 41.10 29.29
N VAL A 252 13.27 40.79 30.26
CA VAL A 252 12.71 39.45 30.49
C VAL A 252 11.46 39.20 29.65
N VAL A 253 10.72 40.24 29.26
CA VAL A 253 9.50 40.12 28.45
C VAL A 253 9.74 39.36 27.14
N PRO A 254 10.84 39.61 26.37
CA PRO A 254 11.18 38.81 25.19
C PRO A 254 11.40 37.33 25.47
N ALA A 255 11.85 36.94 26.67
CA ALA A 255 12.05 35.53 27.01
C ALA A 255 10.73 34.77 27.12
N TYR A 256 9.69 35.36 27.74
CA TYR A 256 8.35 34.77 27.73
C TYR A 256 7.71 34.77 26.35
N LEU A 257 7.92 35.84 25.55
CA LEU A 257 7.47 35.86 24.15
C LEU A 257 8.12 34.74 23.34
N ALA A 258 9.41 34.44 23.60
CA ALA A 258 10.11 33.32 22.98
C ALA A 258 9.48 31.97 23.36
N ILE A 259 9.23 31.76 24.65
CA ILE A 259 8.56 30.56 25.15
C ILE A 259 7.18 30.40 24.51
N PHE A 260 6.39 31.48 24.45
CA PHE A 260 5.08 31.48 23.79
C PHE A 260 5.19 31.09 22.31
N ALA A 261 6.05 31.76 21.54
CA ALA A 261 6.21 31.51 20.10
C ALA A 261 6.68 30.07 19.79
N ILE A 262 7.67 29.56 20.54
CA ILE A 262 8.15 28.18 20.40
C ILE A 262 7.02 27.19 20.73
N SER A 263 6.24 27.48 21.77
CA SER A 263 5.13 26.63 22.19
C SER A 263 4.00 26.61 21.16
N VAL A 264 3.67 27.74 20.51
CA VAL A 264 2.72 27.75 19.38
C VAL A 264 3.25 26.92 18.21
N ALA A 265 4.55 26.97 17.90
CA ALA A 265 5.13 26.16 16.83
C ALA A 265 5.05 24.64 17.15
N ILE A 266 5.34 24.24 18.39
CA ILE A 266 5.17 22.85 18.86
C ILE A 266 3.70 22.44 18.78
N GLY A 267 2.80 23.26 19.31
CA GLY A 267 1.36 23.00 19.27
C GLY A 267 0.83 22.90 17.83
N SER A 268 1.33 23.73 16.92
CA SER A 268 0.95 23.71 15.50
C SER A 268 1.40 22.41 14.84
N ALA A 269 2.62 21.94 15.14
CA ALA A 269 3.11 20.65 14.65
C ALA A 269 2.25 19.48 15.14
N ILE A 270 1.86 19.48 16.43
CA ILE A 270 0.97 18.45 17.00
C ILE A 270 -0.42 18.52 16.36
N ALA A 271 -1.00 19.71 16.23
CA ALA A 271 -2.31 19.90 15.61
C ALA A 271 -2.32 19.46 14.14
N GLY A 272 -1.27 19.80 13.38
CA GLY A 272 -1.08 19.36 12.00
C GLY A 272 -0.91 17.85 11.87
N TRP A 273 -0.33 17.19 12.88
CA TRP A 273 -0.25 15.74 12.96
C TRP A 273 -1.60 15.10 13.29
N MET A 274 -2.35 15.63 14.26
CA MET A 274 -3.70 15.15 14.61
C MET A 274 -4.69 15.29 13.44
N ALA A 275 -4.58 16.39 12.69
CA ALA A 275 -5.44 16.68 11.55
C ALA A 275 -4.89 16.17 10.21
N ALA A 276 -3.77 15.45 10.19
CA ALA A 276 -3.22 14.92 8.95
C ALA A 276 -4.23 13.99 8.24
N GLY A 277 -4.43 14.15 6.94
CA GLY A 277 -5.19 13.20 6.12
C GLY A 277 -6.71 13.39 6.08
N ARG A 278 -7.31 14.11 7.02
CA ARG A 278 -8.73 14.49 7.03
C ARG A 278 -8.89 15.74 7.90
N ILE A 279 -9.81 16.62 7.54
CA ILE A 279 -10.20 17.76 8.38
C ILE A 279 -10.91 17.21 9.62
N VAL A 280 -10.27 17.33 10.77
CA VAL A 280 -10.83 17.03 12.09
C VAL A 280 -10.87 18.31 12.89
N LEU A 281 -11.98 18.60 13.55
CA LEU A 281 -12.14 19.83 14.34
C LEU A 281 -12.16 19.56 15.85
N LEU A 282 -12.22 18.30 16.30
CA LEU A 282 -12.16 17.96 17.72
C LEU A 282 -10.97 18.59 18.48
N PRO A 283 -9.76 18.78 17.91
CA PRO A 283 -8.68 19.45 18.63
C PRO A 283 -9.02 20.88 19.05
N ALA A 284 -9.90 21.59 18.34
CA ALA A 284 -10.27 22.97 18.66
C ALA A 284 -10.91 23.15 20.06
N PRO A 285 -12.03 22.48 20.40
CA PRO A 285 -12.60 22.56 21.74
C PRO A 285 -11.66 22.00 22.82
N VAL A 286 -10.87 20.96 22.51
CA VAL A 286 -9.85 20.43 23.44
C VAL A 286 -8.77 21.47 23.72
N GLY A 287 -8.31 22.18 22.68
CA GLY A 287 -7.36 23.28 22.78
C GLY A 287 -7.86 24.40 23.68
N MET A 288 -9.14 24.78 23.57
CA MET A 288 -9.74 25.79 24.45
C MET A 288 -9.88 25.34 25.91
N LEU A 289 -10.14 24.05 26.16
CA LEU A 289 -10.07 23.51 27.52
C LEU A 289 -8.64 23.55 28.06
N ILE A 290 -7.63 23.25 27.25
CA ILE A 290 -6.22 23.37 27.65
C ILE A 290 -5.89 24.82 28.01
N VAL A 291 -6.28 25.79 27.16
CA VAL A 291 -6.10 27.22 27.44
C VAL A 291 -6.79 27.63 28.73
N ALA A 292 -8.02 27.15 28.98
CA ALA A 292 -8.73 27.44 30.22
C ALA A 292 -8.02 26.87 31.44
N LEU A 293 -7.59 25.60 31.41
CA LEU A 293 -6.94 24.94 32.54
C LEU A 293 -5.63 25.62 32.92
N PHE A 294 -4.77 25.92 31.95
CA PHE A 294 -3.51 26.63 32.20
C PHE A 294 -3.74 28.10 32.56
N GLY A 295 -4.79 28.74 32.04
CA GLY A 295 -5.19 30.08 32.45
C GLY A 295 -5.69 30.15 33.90
N LEU A 296 -6.39 29.12 34.37
CA LEU A 296 -6.78 28.99 35.79
C LEU A 296 -5.55 28.79 36.69
N ASP A 297 -4.61 27.92 36.31
CA ASP A 297 -3.35 27.76 37.08
C ASP A 297 -2.53 29.06 37.06
N LEU A 298 -2.48 29.76 35.92
CA LEU A 298 -1.81 31.04 35.79
C LEU A 298 -2.40 32.09 36.74
N ALA A 299 -3.72 32.26 36.73
CA ALA A 299 -4.40 33.20 37.63
C ALA A 299 -4.14 32.86 39.11
N TRP A 300 -4.16 31.57 39.45
CA TRP A 300 -3.86 31.09 40.81
C TRP A 300 -2.40 31.37 41.22
N ASN A 301 -1.46 31.13 40.32
CA ASN A 301 -0.03 31.33 40.58
C ASN A 301 0.30 32.82 40.77
N LEU A 302 -0.38 33.71 40.04
CA LEU A 302 -0.23 35.16 40.17
C LEU A 302 -0.98 35.75 41.37
N TRP A 303 -1.95 35.02 41.93
CA TRP A 303 -2.77 35.52 43.04
C TRP A 303 -1.94 35.78 44.29
N GLY A 304 -2.07 37.00 44.84
CA GLY A 304 -1.38 37.40 46.08
C GLY A 304 0.13 37.59 45.94
N LEU A 305 0.70 37.54 44.74
CA LEU A 305 2.08 37.96 44.50
C LEU A 305 2.15 39.49 44.53
N GLN A 306 3.10 40.01 45.29
CA GLN A 306 3.48 41.43 45.29
C GLN A 306 4.97 41.52 44.95
N SER A 307 5.32 42.35 43.98
CA SER A 307 6.72 42.54 43.57
C SER A 307 7.52 43.19 44.71
N THR A 308 8.61 42.55 45.14
CA THR A 308 9.50 43.07 46.19
C THR A 308 10.94 43.30 45.72
N SER A 309 11.33 42.79 44.53
CA SER A 309 12.65 43.02 43.93
C SER A 309 12.63 42.85 42.41
N HIS A 310 13.37 43.70 41.68
CA HIS A 310 13.51 43.60 40.23
C HIS A 310 14.76 42.80 39.85
N ALA A 311 14.59 41.68 39.15
CA ALA A 311 15.71 40.90 38.63
C ALA A 311 16.31 41.57 37.38
N GLU A 312 17.61 41.88 37.43
CA GLU A 312 18.36 42.49 36.31
C GLU A 312 18.81 41.48 35.25
N THR A 313 18.84 40.17 35.58
CA THR A 313 19.25 39.11 34.66
C THR A 313 18.15 38.09 34.44
N ILE A 314 18.08 37.52 33.22
CA ILE A 314 17.13 36.47 32.85
C ILE A 314 17.27 35.24 33.78
N LEU A 315 18.51 34.85 34.09
CA LEU A 315 18.78 33.71 34.95
C LEU A 315 18.34 33.96 36.40
N GLY A 316 18.60 35.17 36.93
CA GLY A 316 18.14 35.58 38.25
C GLY A 316 16.62 35.67 38.35
N PHE A 317 15.95 36.10 37.27
CA PHE A 317 14.50 36.13 37.20
C PHE A 317 13.87 34.73 37.25
N PHE A 318 14.38 33.77 36.46
CA PHE A 318 13.86 32.39 36.46
C PHE A 318 14.22 31.59 37.73
N ALA A 319 15.13 32.09 38.56
CA ALA A 319 15.34 31.58 39.92
C ALA A 319 14.28 32.09 40.92
N GLY A 320 13.49 33.10 40.55
CA GLY A 320 12.43 33.68 41.37
C GLY A 320 11.25 32.73 41.58
N PRO A 321 10.44 32.96 42.64
CA PRO A 321 9.31 32.11 42.96
C PRO A 321 8.25 32.15 41.85
N LYS A 322 7.75 30.97 41.46
CA LYS A 322 6.67 30.76 40.48
C LYS A 322 6.93 31.23 39.03
N THR A 323 8.07 31.82 38.70
CA THR A 323 8.37 32.31 37.34
C THR A 323 8.44 31.20 36.28
N ILE A 324 9.11 30.08 36.58
CA ILE A 324 9.12 28.91 35.68
C ILE A 324 7.72 28.32 35.49
N ARG A 325 6.89 28.32 36.55
CA ARG A 325 5.55 27.77 36.48
C ARG A 325 4.63 28.63 35.61
N VAL A 326 4.71 29.95 35.74
CA VAL A 326 4.04 30.90 34.82
C VAL A 326 4.48 30.69 33.38
N ALA A 327 5.76 30.37 33.13
CA ALA A 327 6.23 30.05 31.79
C ALA A 327 5.63 28.76 31.24
N ILE A 328 5.45 27.73 32.08
CA ILE A 328 4.76 26.49 31.72
C ILE A 328 3.29 26.77 31.42
N ASP A 329 2.62 27.59 32.22
CA ASP A 329 1.21 27.96 31.99
C ASP A 329 1.03 28.69 30.66
N LEU A 330 1.88 29.68 30.39
CA LEU A 330 1.91 30.41 29.12
C LEU A 330 2.19 29.48 27.93
N ALA A 331 3.12 28.53 28.09
CA ALA A 331 3.42 27.51 27.08
C ALA A 331 2.21 26.58 26.82
N GLY A 332 1.53 26.14 27.88
CA GLY A 332 0.32 25.31 27.79
C GLY A 332 -0.82 26.03 27.08
N MET A 333 -1.06 27.31 27.40
CA MET A 333 -2.04 28.15 26.70
C MET A 333 -1.67 28.33 25.22
N ALA A 334 -0.39 28.58 24.89
CA ALA A 334 0.09 28.69 23.52
C ALA A 334 -0.14 27.40 22.70
N ILE A 335 0.17 26.24 23.28
CA ILE A 335 -0.07 24.93 22.64
C ILE A 335 -1.57 24.70 22.42
N GLY A 336 -2.41 25.00 23.42
CA GLY A 336 -3.86 24.89 23.32
C GLY A 336 -4.46 25.81 22.25
N GLY A 337 -3.93 27.04 22.11
CA GLY A 337 -4.30 27.97 21.05
C GLY A 337 -3.99 27.41 19.65
N ALA A 338 -2.84 26.76 19.46
CA ALA A 338 -2.48 26.16 18.18
C ALA A 338 -3.43 25.02 17.75
N PHE A 339 -4.00 24.28 18.71
CA PHE A 339 -5.01 23.24 18.44
C PHE A 339 -6.32 23.81 17.91
N LEU A 340 -6.58 25.09 18.13
CA LEU A 340 -7.71 25.82 17.56
C LEU A 340 -7.37 26.39 16.18
N ALA A 341 -6.21 27.04 16.03
CA ALA A 341 -5.83 27.73 14.80
C ALA A 341 -5.64 26.77 13.60
N VAL A 342 -4.79 25.73 13.74
CA VAL A 342 -4.41 24.89 12.59
C VAL A 342 -5.60 24.15 11.96
N PRO A 343 -6.47 23.46 12.74
CA PRO A 343 -7.56 22.69 12.13
C PRO A 343 -8.68 23.57 11.56
N THR A 344 -8.94 24.73 12.18
CA THR A 344 -9.99 25.66 11.71
C THR A 344 -9.60 26.32 10.39
N PHE A 345 -8.34 26.74 10.23
CA PHE A 345 -7.83 27.25 8.95
C PHE A 345 -7.87 26.18 7.84
N ALA A 346 -7.44 24.96 8.14
CA ALA A 346 -7.50 23.87 7.17
C ALA A 346 -8.94 23.53 6.75
N ALA A 347 -9.90 23.62 7.68
CA ALA A 347 -11.31 23.43 7.41
C ALA A 347 -11.87 24.51 6.48
N MET A 348 -11.62 25.80 6.77
CA MET A 348 -12.08 26.91 5.92
C MET A 348 -11.54 26.80 4.49
N GLN A 349 -10.26 26.48 4.33
CA GLN A 349 -9.62 26.34 3.02
C GLN A 349 -10.22 25.21 2.18
N SER A 350 -10.51 24.07 2.82
CA SER A 350 -10.95 22.88 2.11
C SER A 350 -12.47 22.81 1.91
N TRP A 351 -13.27 23.49 2.73
CA TRP A 351 -14.72 23.56 2.55
C TRP A 351 -15.14 24.69 1.62
N ALA A 352 -14.33 25.73 1.49
CA ALA A 352 -14.55 26.76 0.49
C ALA A 352 -14.38 26.20 -0.93
N HIS A 353 -15.35 26.52 -1.79
CA HIS A 353 -15.29 26.21 -3.21
C HIS A 353 -14.13 26.97 -3.88
N GLU A 354 -13.58 26.42 -4.97
CA GLU A 354 -12.32 26.91 -5.57
C GLU A 354 -12.39 28.35 -6.10
N ASP A 355 -13.58 28.81 -6.47
CA ASP A 355 -13.86 30.14 -7.08
C ASP A 355 -14.01 31.29 -6.06
N ARG A 356 -14.08 30.97 -4.77
CA ARG A 356 -14.31 31.93 -3.68
C ARG A 356 -13.43 31.71 -2.46
N ARG A 357 -12.39 30.90 -2.61
CA ARG A 357 -11.55 30.47 -1.48
C ARG A 357 -10.82 31.65 -0.85
N ALA A 358 -10.22 32.54 -1.65
CA ALA A 358 -9.50 33.69 -1.11
C ALA A 358 -10.48 34.71 -0.49
N ARG A 359 -11.67 34.88 -1.06
CA ARG A 359 -12.75 35.71 -0.45
C ARG A 359 -13.18 35.20 0.93
N VAL A 360 -13.33 33.88 1.10
CA VAL A 360 -13.64 33.28 2.42
C VAL A 360 -12.56 33.59 3.45
N ILE A 361 -11.29 33.45 3.06
CA ILE A 361 -10.16 33.78 3.95
C ILE A 361 -10.12 35.27 4.26
N GLY A 362 -10.35 36.14 3.26
CA GLY A 362 -10.43 37.58 3.43
C GLY A 362 -11.50 38.00 4.43
N ALA A 363 -12.71 37.44 4.32
CA ALA A 363 -13.80 37.68 5.27
C ALA A 363 -13.44 37.20 6.69
N ALA A 364 -12.83 36.03 6.82
CA ALA A 364 -12.36 35.51 8.10
C ALA A 364 -11.27 36.39 8.74
N ASN A 365 -10.37 36.97 7.93
CA ASN A 365 -9.34 37.90 8.40
C ASN A 365 -9.95 39.22 8.91
N VAL A 366 -10.94 39.77 8.21
CA VAL A 366 -11.68 40.97 8.67
C VAL A 366 -12.33 40.72 10.03
N LEU A 367 -13.00 39.58 10.20
CA LEU A 367 -13.59 39.21 11.50
C LEU A 367 -12.52 39.01 12.58
N SER A 368 -11.39 38.38 12.24
CA SER A 368 -10.29 38.17 13.19
C SER A 368 -9.69 39.50 13.65
N ALA A 369 -9.49 40.46 12.74
CA ALA A 369 -9.01 41.80 13.06
C ALA A 369 -9.99 42.56 13.98
N LEU A 370 -11.30 42.44 13.73
CA LEU A 370 -12.33 43.00 14.62
C LEU A 370 -12.25 42.39 16.03
N PHE A 371 -12.12 41.07 16.14
CA PHE A 371 -11.99 40.39 17.44
C PHE A 371 -10.72 40.81 18.19
N ILE A 372 -9.58 40.96 17.49
CA ILE A 372 -8.35 41.49 18.09
C ILE A 372 -8.58 42.89 18.65
N ALA A 373 -9.19 43.79 17.86
CA ALA A 373 -9.47 45.16 18.29
C ALA A 373 -10.39 45.20 19.53
N VAL A 374 -11.44 44.37 19.54
CA VAL A 374 -12.35 44.24 20.70
C VAL A 374 -11.62 43.68 21.92
N GLY A 375 -10.75 42.69 21.76
CA GLY A 375 -9.96 42.11 22.85
C GLY A 375 -9.03 43.12 23.50
N LEU A 376 -8.31 43.91 22.69
CA LEU A 376 -7.41 44.97 23.17
C LEU A 376 -8.20 46.10 23.85
N ALA A 377 -9.35 46.51 23.29
CA ALA A 377 -10.21 47.53 23.90
C ALA A 377 -10.78 47.07 25.25
N LEU A 378 -11.23 45.81 25.33
CA LEU A 378 -11.74 45.22 26.56
C LEU A 378 -10.66 45.21 27.65
N VAL A 379 -9.45 44.80 27.30
CA VAL A 379 -8.29 44.85 28.20
C VAL A 379 -8.08 46.26 28.76
N ALA A 380 -8.05 47.27 27.88
CA ALA A 380 -7.82 48.66 28.30
C ALA A 380 -8.92 49.14 29.26
N VAL A 381 -10.19 48.79 29.00
CA VAL A 381 -11.32 49.11 29.89
C VAL A 381 -11.20 48.41 31.24
N LEU A 382 -10.87 47.12 31.26
CA LEU A 382 -10.73 46.35 32.50
C LEU A 382 -9.58 46.89 33.37
N GLN A 383 -8.47 47.29 32.74
CA GLN A 383 -7.35 47.95 33.45
C GLN A 383 -7.74 49.33 33.97
N ALA A 384 -8.49 50.12 33.20
CA ALA A 384 -8.97 51.44 33.63
C ALA A 384 -9.92 51.37 34.85
N ILE A 385 -10.68 50.28 34.99
CA ILE A 385 -11.56 50.02 36.15
C ILE A 385 -10.76 49.51 37.37
N GLY A 386 -9.45 49.24 37.23
CA GLY A 386 -8.57 48.82 38.32
C GLY A 386 -8.68 47.33 38.67
N LEU A 387 -9.20 46.50 37.76
CA LEU A 387 -9.20 45.04 37.96
C LEU A 387 -7.78 44.49 37.91
N SER A 388 -7.42 43.64 38.88
CA SER A 388 -6.11 43.00 38.91
C SER A 388 -5.95 41.97 37.78
N VAL A 389 -4.74 41.86 37.23
CA VAL A 389 -4.42 40.92 36.15
C VAL A 389 -4.84 39.47 36.47
N PRO A 390 -4.67 38.92 37.70
CA PRO A 390 -5.16 37.58 38.02
C PRO A 390 -6.68 37.41 37.87
N VAL A 391 -7.48 38.41 38.24
CA VAL A 391 -8.95 38.38 38.10
C VAL A 391 -9.35 38.43 36.64
N VAL A 392 -8.64 39.22 35.84
CA VAL A 392 -8.84 39.33 34.40
C VAL A 392 -8.52 38.00 33.70
N ILE A 393 -7.39 37.36 34.04
CA ILE A 393 -7.01 36.02 33.52
C ILE A 393 -8.00 34.94 33.97
N LEU A 394 -8.45 34.98 35.23
CA LEU A 394 -9.47 34.06 35.75
C LEU A 394 -10.77 34.16 34.94
N SER A 395 -11.25 35.38 34.69
CA SER A 395 -12.50 35.64 33.98
C SER A 395 -12.47 35.11 32.54
N ILE A 396 -11.39 35.37 31.79
CA ILE A 396 -11.24 34.84 30.43
C ILE A 396 -11.09 33.31 30.43
N SER A 397 -10.46 32.72 31.45
CA SER A 397 -10.30 31.27 31.57
C SER A 397 -11.63 30.56 31.81
N VAL A 398 -12.49 31.10 32.68
CA VAL A 398 -13.86 30.60 32.88
C VAL A 398 -14.68 30.73 31.59
N LEU A 399 -14.57 31.87 30.90
CA LEU A 399 -15.23 32.07 29.61
C LEU A 399 -14.76 31.04 28.56
N ASN A 400 -13.48 30.70 28.54
CA ASN A 400 -12.93 29.67 27.65
C ASN A 400 -13.54 28.27 27.91
N ILE A 401 -13.92 27.92 29.14
CA ILE A 401 -14.63 26.66 29.43
C ILE A 401 -16.01 26.66 28.76
N ALA A 402 -16.77 27.75 28.91
CA ALA A 402 -18.09 27.89 28.31
C ALA A 402 -18.01 27.86 26.77
N ILE A 403 -17.02 28.56 26.19
CA ILE A 403 -16.77 28.56 24.76
C ILE A 403 -16.33 27.18 24.26
N ALA A 404 -15.47 26.45 24.98
CA ALA A 404 -15.08 25.09 24.60
C ALA A 404 -16.28 24.13 24.55
N TRP A 405 -17.19 24.24 25.52
CA TRP A 405 -18.44 23.47 25.52
C TRP A 405 -19.34 23.85 24.33
N LEU A 406 -19.49 25.14 24.04
CA LEU A 406 -20.25 25.62 22.88
C LEU A 406 -19.64 25.13 21.56
N MET A 407 -18.31 25.19 21.42
CA MET A 407 -17.56 24.69 20.27
C MET A 407 -17.80 23.19 20.06
N LEU A 408 -17.81 22.40 21.14
CA LEU A 408 -18.08 20.96 21.06
C LEU A 408 -19.53 20.67 20.63
N LYS A 409 -20.51 21.42 21.14
CA LYS A 409 -21.93 21.27 20.78
C LYS A 409 -22.23 21.71 19.34
N MET A 410 -21.53 22.73 18.85
CA MET A 410 -21.73 23.29 17.51
C MET A 410 -20.75 22.73 16.46
N LEU A 411 -19.94 21.74 16.82
CA LEU A 411 -18.89 21.19 15.96
C LEU A 411 -19.48 20.73 14.60
N PRO A 412 -18.98 21.24 13.46
CA PRO A 412 -19.45 20.79 12.15
C PRO A 412 -19.14 19.33 11.82
N THR A 413 -18.15 18.74 12.51
CA THR A 413 -17.73 17.35 12.36
C THR A 413 -18.26 16.49 13.51
N ASN A 414 -18.33 15.17 13.30
CA ASN A 414 -18.66 14.24 14.37
C ASN A 414 -17.44 14.05 15.29
N ALA A 415 -17.53 14.55 16.53
CA ALA A 415 -16.47 14.47 17.53
C ALA A 415 -15.96 13.04 17.79
N PHE A 416 -16.87 12.06 17.84
CA PHE A 416 -16.50 10.67 18.08
C PHE A 416 -15.65 10.10 16.94
N ARG A 417 -16.04 10.41 15.70
CA ARG A 417 -15.32 9.99 14.51
C ARG A 417 -13.96 10.67 14.38
N ASP A 418 -13.89 11.96 14.72
CA ASP A 418 -12.64 12.71 14.75
C ASP A 418 -11.66 12.10 15.76
N LEU A 419 -12.14 11.72 16.96
CA LEU A 419 -11.35 11.01 17.96
C LEU A 419 -10.80 9.69 17.41
N ILE A 420 -11.65 8.86 16.80
CA ILE A 420 -11.24 7.58 16.21
C ILE A 420 -10.17 7.81 15.13
N SER A 421 -10.40 8.77 14.22
CA SER A 421 -9.43 9.12 13.17
C SER A 421 -8.08 9.54 13.76
N ILE A 422 -8.08 10.37 14.81
CA ILE A 422 -6.87 10.78 15.52
C ILE A 422 -6.17 9.55 16.12
N ILE A 423 -6.88 8.64 16.79
CA ILE A 423 -6.29 7.43 17.39
C ILE A 423 -5.62 6.54 16.34
N PHE A 424 -6.29 6.21 15.24
CA PHE A 424 -5.70 5.38 14.19
C PHE A 424 -4.49 6.05 13.51
N ARG A 425 -4.51 7.37 13.34
CA ARG A 425 -3.37 8.09 12.77
C ARG A 425 -2.22 8.17 13.76
N ALA A 426 -2.53 8.47 15.00
CA ALA A 426 -1.57 8.69 16.06
C ALA A 426 -0.78 7.44 16.40
N PHE A 427 -1.51 6.36 16.67
CA PHE A 427 -0.92 5.13 17.15
C PHE A 427 -0.67 4.15 16.00
N MET A 428 -1.64 4.00 15.08
CA MET A 428 -1.58 3.00 14.02
C MET A 428 -0.99 3.52 12.69
N ARG A 429 -0.54 4.79 12.62
CA ARG A 429 0.04 5.41 11.41
C ARG A 429 -0.79 5.15 10.15
N LEU A 430 -2.10 5.38 10.26
CA LEU A 430 -3.07 5.12 9.20
C LEU A 430 -2.71 5.83 7.89
N GLU A 431 -2.50 5.04 6.84
CA GLU A 431 -2.38 5.47 5.45
C GLU A 431 -3.61 5.03 4.66
N VAL A 432 -4.18 5.93 3.87
CA VAL A 432 -5.35 5.65 3.04
C VAL A 432 -5.04 6.05 1.59
N GLU A 433 -5.18 5.09 0.68
CA GLU A 433 -5.01 5.25 -0.76
C GLU A 433 -6.35 5.01 -1.46
N GLY A 434 -6.68 5.84 -2.46
CA GLY A 434 -7.91 5.70 -3.24
C GLY A 434 -9.18 6.27 -2.59
N LEU A 435 -9.06 7.19 -1.63
CA LEU A 435 -10.22 7.76 -0.91
C LEU A 435 -11.26 8.40 -1.85
N GLU A 436 -10.78 9.01 -2.93
CA GLU A 436 -11.58 9.58 -4.01
C GLU A 436 -12.50 8.56 -4.71
N ASN A 437 -12.16 7.27 -4.68
CA ASN A 437 -12.96 6.22 -5.31
C ASN A 437 -14.29 5.98 -4.59
N ILE A 438 -14.38 6.31 -3.29
CA ILE A 438 -15.67 6.32 -2.57
C ILE A 438 -16.59 7.39 -3.18
N ARG A 439 -16.07 8.59 -3.48
CA ARG A 439 -16.85 9.68 -4.07
C ARG A 439 -17.28 9.37 -5.52
N LYS A 440 -16.40 8.73 -6.30
CA LYS A 440 -16.72 8.28 -7.67
C LYS A 440 -17.90 7.30 -7.72
N ALA A 441 -18.18 6.60 -6.63
CA ALA A 441 -19.21 5.55 -6.57
C ALA A 441 -20.66 6.09 -6.47
N GLY A 442 -20.83 7.41 -6.31
CA GLY A 442 -22.15 8.05 -6.19
C GLY A 442 -22.62 8.19 -4.74
N PRO A 443 -23.90 8.55 -4.51
CA PRO A 443 -24.43 8.90 -3.19
C PRO A 443 -24.66 7.68 -2.27
N ALA A 444 -24.97 6.50 -2.81
CA ALA A 444 -25.31 5.30 -2.02
C ALA A 444 -24.49 4.05 -2.40
N PRO A 445 -23.14 4.08 -2.31
CA PRO A 445 -22.30 2.94 -2.63
C PRO A 445 -22.33 1.85 -1.54
N ILE A 446 -21.98 0.64 -1.97
CA ILE A 446 -21.71 -0.49 -1.07
C ILE A 446 -20.20 -0.57 -0.87
N ILE A 447 -19.74 -0.24 0.34
CA ILE A 447 -18.33 -0.30 0.71
C ILE A 447 -18.05 -1.71 1.23
N ALA A 448 -17.38 -2.53 0.41
CA ALA A 448 -17.09 -3.93 0.69
C ALA A 448 -15.67 -4.10 1.25
N LEU A 449 -15.57 -4.38 2.55
CA LEU A 449 -14.29 -4.48 3.27
C LEU A 449 -13.92 -5.95 3.57
N ASN A 450 -12.63 -6.30 3.47
CA ASN A 450 -12.14 -7.51 4.13
C ASN A 450 -12.22 -7.35 5.66
N HIS A 451 -12.33 -8.46 6.39
CA HIS A 451 -12.54 -8.40 7.84
C HIS A 451 -11.42 -9.09 8.64
N VAL A 452 -10.45 -8.31 9.12
CA VAL A 452 -9.21 -8.75 9.77
C VAL A 452 -9.12 -8.49 11.27
N SER A 453 -9.88 -7.54 11.82
CA SER A 453 -9.82 -7.16 13.24
C SER A 453 -11.14 -6.60 13.78
N LEU A 454 -11.34 -6.69 15.09
CA LEU A 454 -12.46 -6.01 15.78
C LEU A 454 -12.44 -4.48 15.59
N LEU A 455 -11.28 -3.93 15.20
CA LEU A 455 -11.09 -2.50 14.95
C LEU A 455 -11.56 -2.05 13.55
N ASP A 456 -11.90 -2.98 12.65
CA ASP A 456 -12.19 -2.66 11.25
C ASP A 456 -13.41 -1.74 11.08
N GLY A 457 -14.45 -1.93 11.90
CA GLY A 457 -15.62 -1.05 11.87
C GLY A 457 -15.27 0.39 12.29
N ALA A 458 -14.45 0.55 13.33
CA ALA A 458 -13.96 1.86 13.75
C ALA A 458 -13.05 2.49 12.68
N LEU A 459 -12.20 1.68 12.03
CA LEU A 459 -11.37 2.14 10.91
C LEU A 459 -12.23 2.58 9.72
N ALA A 460 -13.26 1.82 9.37
CA ALA A 460 -14.17 2.14 8.29
C ALA A 460 -14.92 3.46 8.55
N LEU A 461 -15.31 3.73 9.81
CA LEU A 461 -15.82 5.03 10.23
C LEU A 461 -14.79 6.15 10.07
N ALA A 462 -13.51 5.90 10.38
CA ALA A 462 -12.46 6.92 10.24
C ALA A 462 -12.28 7.37 8.79
N ILE A 463 -12.46 6.47 7.81
CA ILE A 463 -12.19 6.74 6.39
C ILE A 463 -13.40 7.22 5.57
N THR A 464 -14.64 7.05 6.03
CA THR A 464 -15.87 7.30 5.21
C THR A 464 -16.48 8.68 5.42
N GLU A 465 -16.45 9.61 4.46
CA GLU A 465 -16.88 11.01 4.67
C GLU A 465 -18.30 11.20 5.22
N GLU A 466 -19.27 10.45 4.71
CA GLU A 466 -20.61 10.34 5.28
C GLU A 466 -20.67 9.16 6.24
N GLU A 467 -21.59 9.18 7.21
CA GLU A 467 -21.74 8.09 8.17
C GLU A 467 -22.49 6.91 7.53
N PRO A 468 -21.79 5.83 7.13
CA PRO A 468 -22.45 4.72 6.45
C PRO A 468 -23.19 3.86 7.47
N VAL A 469 -24.22 3.16 7.00
CA VAL A 469 -24.90 2.15 7.81
C VAL A 469 -24.07 0.87 7.76
N PHE A 470 -23.47 0.48 8.87
CA PHE A 470 -22.70 -0.77 8.93
C PHE A 470 -23.61 -1.97 9.14
N ALA A 471 -23.46 -2.96 8.26
CA ALA A 471 -24.13 -4.24 8.43
C ALA A 471 -23.28 -5.14 9.36
N ILE A 472 -23.80 -5.45 10.54
CA ILE A 472 -23.06 -6.16 11.60
C ILE A 472 -23.79 -7.46 11.95
N ASP A 473 -23.06 -8.52 12.28
CA ASP A 473 -23.65 -9.75 12.80
C ASP A 473 -24.53 -9.52 14.04
N TYR A 474 -25.71 -10.14 14.07
CA TYR A 474 -26.70 -9.99 15.14
C TYR A 474 -26.18 -10.40 16.52
N ALA A 475 -25.42 -11.49 16.62
CA ALA A 475 -24.88 -11.96 17.90
C ALA A 475 -23.77 -11.03 18.40
N PHE A 476 -22.95 -10.51 17.49
CA PHE A 476 -21.93 -9.52 17.82
C PHE A 476 -22.53 -8.22 18.35
N ALA A 477 -23.61 -7.71 17.73
CA ALA A 477 -24.29 -6.49 18.17
C ALA A 477 -24.86 -6.57 19.60
N LYS A 478 -25.13 -7.77 20.12
CA LYS A 478 -25.64 -7.96 21.49
C LYS A 478 -24.58 -7.87 22.58
N LYS A 479 -23.29 -7.98 22.25
CA LYS A 479 -22.19 -8.01 23.23
C LYS A 479 -22.15 -6.72 24.04
N TRP A 480 -22.01 -6.83 25.37
CA TRP A 480 -22.12 -5.70 26.30
C TRP A 480 -21.13 -4.56 25.99
N TRP A 481 -19.91 -4.90 25.58
CA TRP A 481 -18.85 -3.93 25.27
C TRP A 481 -19.01 -3.27 23.89
N VAL A 482 -19.83 -3.83 22.99
CA VAL A 482 -20.12 -3.27 21.66
C VAL A 482 -21.25 -2.24 21.75
N ARG A 483 -22.23 -2.43 22.64
CA ARG A 483 -23.41 -1.57 22.77
C ARG A 483 -23.11 -0.06 22.87
N PRO A 484 -22.13 0.41 23.68
CA PRO A 484 -21.84 1.84 23.75
C PRO A 484 -21.40 2.42 22.39
N LEU A 485 -20.60 1.68 21.62
CA LEU A 485 -20.15 2.07 20.28
C LEU A 485 -21.33 2.21 19.31
N LEU A 486 -22.27 1.27 19.39
CA LEU A 486 -23.47 1.22 18.55
C LEU A 486 -24.42 2.41 18.78
N THR A 487 -24.38 3.06 19.94
CA THR A 487 -25.17 4.28 20.18
C THR A 487 -24.63 5.51 19.43
N LYS A 488 -23.38 5.46 18.96
CA LYS A 488 -22.68 6.59 18.32
C LYS A 488 -22.49 6.39 16.82
N CYS A 489 -23.00 5.30 16.24
CA CYS A 489 -22.81 4.91 14.85
C CYS A 489 -24.09 4.32 14.27
N LYS A 490 -24.39 4.58 13.00
CA LYS A 490 -25.47 3.88 12.29
C LYS A 490 -25.09 2.43 11.99
N PHE A 491 -25.88 1.47 12.45
CA PHE A 491 -25.68 0.06 12.17
C PHE A 491 -27.00 -0.66 11.94
N LEU A 492 -26.94 -1.76 11.20
CA LEU A 492 -28.06 -2.67 10.97
C LEU A 492 -27.62 -4.10 11.33
N PRO A 493 -28.21 -4.71 12.37
CA PRO A 493 -27.89 -6.07 12.72
C PRO A 493 -28.48 -7.04 11.68
N LEU A 494 -27.62 -7.87 11.11
CA LEU A 494 -27.99 -8.89 10.14
C LEU A 494 -28.05 -10.27 10.80
N ASP A 495 -29.20 -10.91 10.65
CA ASP A 495 -29.39 -12.32 10.99
C ASP A 495 -29.49 -13.11 9.69
N PRO A 496 -28.50 -13.96 9.33
CA PRO A 496 -28.52 -14.73 8.10
C PRO A 496 -29.67 -15.76 8.05
N THR A 497 -30.30 -16.07 9.18
CA THR A 497 -31.47 -16.94 9.24
C THR A 497 -32.78 -16.23 8.89
N LYS A 498 -32.78 -14.89 8.83
CA LYS A 498 -33.98 -14.08 8.60
C LYS A 498 -33.91 -13.33 7.26
N PRO A 499 -34.73 -13.70 6.26
CA PRO A 499 -34.76 -13.05 4.94
C PRO A 499 -35.08 -11.54 4.97
N MET A 500 -35.73 -11.05 6.03
CA MET A 500 -36.08 -9.63 6.17
C MET A 500 -34.85 -8.71 6.29
N ALA A 501 -33.72 -9.21 6.80
CA ALA A 501 -32.51 -8.40 6.99
C ALA A 501 -31.95 -7.85 5.66
N THR A 502 -32.01 -8.65 4.58
CA THR A 502 -31.59 -8.22 3.23
C THR A 502 -32.52 -7.14 2.68
N ARG A 503 -33.83 -7.20 2.94
CA ARG A 503 -34.79 -6.15 2.50
C ARG A 503 -34.52 -4.82 3.17
N SER A 504 -34.18 -4.83 4.46
CA SER A 504 -33.82 -3.60 5.19
C SER A 504 -32.57 -2.94 4.61
N LEU A 505 -31.54 -3.71 4.22
CA LEU A 505 -30.37 -3.16 3.54
C LEU A 505 -30.68 -2.57 2.17
N ILE A 506 -31.52 -3.24 1.38
CA ILE A 506 -31.96 -2.74 0.08
C ILE A 506 -32.65 -1.38 0.26
N LYS A 507 -33.53 -1.26 1.26
CA LYS A 507 -34.23 0.00 1.57
C LYS A 507 -33.26 1.12 1.96
N VAL A 508 -32.28 0.85 2.82
CA VAL A 508 -31.26 1.84 3.23
C VAL A 508 -30.51 2.43 2.03
N ILE A 509 -30.15 1.59 1.05
CA ILE A 509 -29.47 2.05 -0.18
C ILE A 509 -30.44 2.83 -1.08
N GLN A 510 -31.68 2.37 -1.22
CA GLN A 510 -32.71 3.08 -1.99
C GLN A 510 -33.06 4.45 -1.39
N ASP A 511 -32.98 4.58 -0.06
CA ASP A 511 -33.14 5.83 0.69
C ASP A 511 -31.90 6.76 0.55
N GLY A 512 -30.90 6.35 -0.24
CA GLY A 512 -29.74 7.18 -0.58
C GLY A 512 -28.57 7.11 0.41
N SER A 513 -28.55 6.14 1.34
CA SER A 513 -27.48 6.03 2.34
C SER A 513 -26.38 5.04 1.94
N PRO A 514 -25.09 5.38 2.10
CA PRO A 514 -24.00 4.43 1.89
C PRO A 514 -24.04 3.29 2.92
N VAL A 515 -23.66 2.08 2.51
CA VAL A 515 -23.65 0.89 3.37
C VAL A 515 -22.25 0.30 3.43
N GLY A 516 -21.75 0.09 4.65
CA GLY A 516 -20.53 -0.66 4.91
C GLY A 516 -20.85 -2.13 5.16
N ILE A 517 -20.29 -3.03 4.33
CA ILE A 517 -20.46 -4.47 4.49
C ILE A 517 -19.11 -5.16 4.67
N PHE A 518 -19.11 -6.19 5.51
CA PHE A 518 -18.04 -7.18 5.58
C PHE A 518 -18.55 -8.44 4.88
N PRO A 519 -18.21 -8.68 3.59
CA PRO A 519 -18.83 -9.76 2.82
C PRO A 519 -18.62 -11.15 3.42
N GLU A 520 -17.54 -11.32 4.19
CA GLU A 520 -17.20 -12.56 4.91
C GLU A 520 -18.13 -12.85 6.11
N GLY A 521 -18.88 -11.85 6.60
CA GLY A 521 -19.82 -11.96 7.73
C GLY A 521 -19.18 -12.30 9.09
N ARG A 522 -17.87 -12.53 9.14
CA ARG A 522 -17.09 -12.86 10.34
C ARG A 522 -15.66 -12.36 10.19
N LEU A 523 -14.96 -12.24 11.32
CA LEU A 523 -13.52 -12.01 11.32
C LEU A 523 -12.77 -13.19 10.71
N THR A 524 -11.75 -12.88 9.93
CA THR A 524 -10.85 -13.88 9.37
C THR A 524 -10.16 -14.66 10.50
N VAL A 525 -10.05 -15.96 10.30
CA VAL A 525 -9.26 -16.87 11.16
C VAL A 525 -8.07 -17.46 10.40
N THR A 526 -7.97 -17.19 9.10
CA THR A 526 -6.92 -17.69 8.21
C THR A 526 -5.96 -16.59 7.78
N GLY A 527 -6.39 -15.32 7.83
CA GLY A 527 -5.63 -14.17 7.32
C GLY A 527 -5.79 -13.94 5.82
N THR A 528 -6.58 -14.79 5.15
CA THR A 528 -6.97 -14.65 3.74
C THR A 528 -8.48 -14.51 3.60
N LEU A 529 -8.95 -14.26 2.38
CA LEU A 529 -10.37 -14.11 2.07
C LEU A 529 -11.11 -15.43 2.33
N MET A 530 -12.06 -15.40 3.26
CA MET A 530 -12.94 -16.53 3.57
C MET A 530 -14.18 -16.55 2.66
N LYS A 531 -15.17 -17.38 3.01
CA LYS A 531 -16.46 -17.46 2.31
C LYS A 531 -17.15 -16.09 2.31
N VAL A 532 -17.50 -15.62 1.12
CA VAL A 532 -18.39 -14.47 0.93
C VAL A 532 -19.84 -14.92 0.99
N TYR A 533 -20.69 -14.21 1.74
CA TYR A 533 -22.12 -14.51 1.84
C TYR A 533 -22.91 -13.90 0.69
N ASP A 534 -23.74 -14.73 0.04
CA ASP A 534 -24.60 -14.31 -1.06
C ASP A 534 -25.55 -13.16 -0.70
N GLY A 535 -25.96 -13.06 0.57
CA GLY A 535 -26.87 -12.00 1.05
C GLY A 535 -26.32 -10.60 0.78
N ALA A 536 -25.02 -10.40 0.93
CA ALA A 536 -24.35 -9.13 0.62
C ALA A 536 -24.34 -8.85 -0.89
N ALA A 537 -24.09 -9.88 -1.71
CA ALA A 537 -24.10 -9.76 -3.16
C ALA A 537 -25.51 -9.47 -3.72
N MET A 538 -26.55 -10.07 -3.12
CA MET A 538 -27.94 -9.85 -3.50
C MET A 538 -28.39 -8.41 -3.30
N VAL A 539 -27.85 -7.71 -2.29
CA VAL A 539 -28.14 -6.29 -2.08
C VAL A 539 -27.64 -5.49 -3.28
N ALA A 540 -26.40 -5.71 -3.71
CA ALA A 540 -25.83 -5.04 -4.88
C ALA A 540 -26.56 -5.40 -6.19
N ASP A 541 -26.88 -6.67 -6.41
CA ASP A 541 -27.64 -7.14 -7.58
C ASP A 541 -29.02 -6.47 -7.69
N LYS A 542 -29.71 -6.28 -6.55
CA LYS A 542 -31.08 -5.73 -6.53
C LYS A 542 -31.15 -4.22 -6.57
N THR A 543 -30.19 -3.51 -5.99
CA THR A 543 -30.17 -2.04 -5.98
C THR A 543 -29.45 -1.46 -7.19
N GLY A 544 -28.58 -2.24 -7.85
CA GLY A 544 -27.69 -1.74 -8.89
C GLY A 544 -26.60 -0.81 -8.36
N ALA A 545 -26.41 -0.74 -7.04
CA ALA A 545 -25.42 0.11 -6.41
C ALA A 545 -23.99 -0.31 -6.77
N MET A 546 -23.10 0.68 -6.89
CA MET A 546 -21.68 0.45 -7.13
C MET A 546 -21.04 -0.17 -5.87
N ILE A 547 -20.19 -1.17 -6.09
CA ILE A 547 -19.40 -1.81 -5.03
C ILE A 547 -18.03 -1.16 -5.00
N VAL A 548 -17.63 -0.63 -3.85
CA VAL A 548 -16.29 -0.09 -3.60
C VAL A 548 -15.48 -1.12 -2.82
N PRO A 549 -14.52 -1.82 -3.46
CA PRO A 549 -13.71 -2.83 -2.79
C PRO A 549 -12.62 -2.16 -1.94
N VAL A 550 -12.57 -2.49 -0.66
CA VAL A 550 -11.64 -1.89 0.31
C VAL A 550 -10.84 -2.99 1.00
N ARG A 551 -9.51 -2.88 0.93
CA ARG A 551 -8.59 -3.73 1.68
C ARG A 551 -8.02 -2.99 2.87
N ILE A 552 -8.09 -3.63 4.02
CA ILE A 552 -7.46 -3.28 5.28
C ILE A 552 -6.24 -4.19 5.46
N ASP A 553 -5.07 -3.58 5.60
CA ASP A 553 -3.81 -4.24 5.93
C ASP A 553 -3.22 -3.67 7.24
N GLY A 554 -2.55 -4.53 8.01
CA GLY A 554 -1.88 -4.21 9.27
C GLY A 554 -2.71 -4.51 10.52
N LEU A 555 -4.04 -4.37 10.48
CA LEU A 555 -4.89 -4.64 11.63
C LEU A 555 -4.97 -6.13 12.02
N GLU A 556 -4.70 -7.04 11.08
CA GLU A 556 -4.53 -8.46 11.34
C GLU A 556 -3.41 -8.74 12.36
N LYS A 557 -2.41 -7.83 12.47
CA LYS A 557 -1.29 -7.90 13.42
C LYS A 557 -1.64 -7.31 14.78
N SER A 558 -2.79 -6.66 14.94
CA SER A 558 -3.21 -6.12 16.24
C SER A 558 -3.64 -7.23 17.21
N TYR A 559 -3.66 -6.94 18.50
CA TYR A 559 -4.24 -7.87 19.50
C TYR A 559 -5.77 -7.97 19.43
N ALA A 560 -6.41 -7.12 18.63
CA ALA A 560 -7.84 -7.16 18.35
C ALA A 560 -8.21 -8.11 17.19
N SER A 561 -7.21 -8.72 16.53
CA SER A 561 -7.37 -9.77 15.53
C SER A 561 -7.56 -11.14 16.18
N TYR A 562 -8.28 -12.04 15.50
CA TYR A 562 -8.40 -13.45 15.91
C TYR A 562 -7.21 -14.31 15.47
N LEU A 563 -6.31 -13.75 14.64
CA LEU A 563 -5.10 -14.44 14.23
C LEU A 563 -4.11 -14.58 15.39
N THR A 564 -3.54 -15.78 15.54
CA THR A 564 -2.55 -16.11 16.57
C THR A 564 -1.11 -15.85 16.09
N SER A 565 -0.14 -16.01 16.99
CA SER A 565 1.29 -15.89 16.69
C SER A 565 1.80 -16.90 15.65
N SER A 566 1.06 -18.00 15.41
CA SER A 566 1.35 -18.95 14.33
C SER A 566 1.01 -18.40 12.95
N HIS A 567 0.08 -17.45 12.86
CA HIS A 567 -0.33 -16.82 11.60
C HIS A 567 0.45 -15.52 11.35
N VAL A 568 0.54 -14.64 12.35
CA VAL A 568 1.13 -13.32 12.19
C VAL A 568 1.93 -12.88 13.41
N ARG A 569 2.92 -12.02 13.20
CA ARG A 569 3.67 -11.39 14.30
C ARG A 569 2.86 -10.23 14.89
N ARG A 570 2.20 -10.48 16.04
CA ARG A 570 1.37 -9.49 16.72
C ARG A 570 2.15 -8.25 17.19
N ARG A 571 1.49 -7.09 17.17
CA ARG A 571 2.01 -5.76 17.56
C ARG A 571 0.88 -4.96 18.24
N LEU A 572 1.23 -4.12 19.21
CA LEU A 572 0.27 -3.22 19.86
C LEU A 572 -0.26 -2.15 18.90
N PHE A 573 0.65 -1.52 18.16
CA PHE A 573 0.33 -0.43 17.24
C PHE A 573 0.89 -0.70 15.83
N PRO A 574 0.35 -1.70 15.09
CA PRO A 574 0.76 -1.96 13.72
C PRO A 574 0.50 -0.74 12.83
N LYS A 575 1.35 -0.56 11.82
CA LYS A 575 1.06 0.38 10.73
C LYS A 575 -0.16 -0.15 9.97
N VAL A 576 -1.17 0.68 9.77
CA VAL A 576 -2.39 0.33 9.05
C VAL A 576 -2.40 1.02 7.69
N LYS A 577 -2.61 0.24 6.63
CA LYS A 577 -2.82 0.73 5.28
C LYS A 577 -4.22 0.32 4.82
N VAL A 578 -4.95 1.28 4.27
CA VAL A 578 -6.24 1.05 3.63
C VAL A 578 -6.10 1.38 2.15
N THR A 579 -6.43 0.42 1.30
CA THR A 579 -6.41 0.58 -0.16
C THR A 579 -7.83 0.44 -0.69
N ILE A 580 -8.33 1.48 -1.35
CA ILE A 580 -9.69 1.56 -1.88
C ILE A 580 -9.59 1.51 -3.42
N LEU A 581 -10.09 0.44 -4.02
CA LEU A 581 -10.09 0.29 -5.47
C LEU A 581 -11.24 1.06 -6.13
N GLU A 582 -11.17 1.21 -7.45
CA GLU A 582 -12.24 1.83 -8.21
C GLU A 582 -13.57 1.08 -8.05
N PRO A 583 -14.70 1.80 -8.03
CA PRO A 583 -16.01 1.19 -7.89
C PRO A 583 -16.33 0.27 -9.07
N VAL A 584 -16.88 -0.90 -8.78
CA VAL A 584 -17.25 -1.93 -9.77
C VAL A 584 -18.74 -2.24 -9.66
N LYS A 585 -19.41 -2.40 -10.79
CA LYS A 585 -20.79 -2.88 -10.83
C LYS A 585 -20.79 -4.41 -10.76
N LEU A 586 -21.70 -4.98 -9.97
CA LEU A 586 -21.87 -6.43 -9.94
C LEU A 586 -22.49 -6.88 -11.27
N ASP A 587 -21.80 -7.79 -11.96
CA ASP A 587 -22.29 -8.38 -13.21
C ASP A 587 -22.87 -9.78 -12.93
N VAL A 588 -24.15 -9.96 -13.24
CA VAL A 588 -24.89 -11.22 -13.03
C VAL A 588 -25.82 -11.43 -14.22
N PRO A 589 -25.70 -12.55 -14.96
CA PRO A 589 -26.50 -12.79 -16.16
C PRO A 589 -28.00 -12.66 -15.91
N ALA A 590 -28.71 -11.98 -16.82
CA ALA A 590 -30.12 -11.57 -16.62
C ALA A 590 -31.09 -12.76 -16.64
N GLU A 591 -30.75 -13.80 -17.39
CA GLU A 591 -31.48 -15.05 -17.54
C GLU A 591 -31.54 -15.89 -16.25
N LEU A 592 -30.56 -15.73 -15.35
CA LEU A 592 -30.52 -16.47 -14.10
C LEU A 592 -31.57 -15.92 -13.13
N LYS A 593 -32.40 -16.84 -12.59
CA LYS A 593 -33.47 -16.54 -11.61
C LYS A 593 -33.31 -17.36 -10.32
N GLY A 594 -33.97 -16.91 -9.26
CA GLY A 594 -34.06 -17.63 -7.99
C GLY A 594 -32.72 -17.97 -7.35
N ARG A 595 -32.53 -19.24 -6.98
CA ARG A 595 -31.31 -19.73 -6.30
C ARG A 595 -30.06 -19.63 -7.18
N LYS A 596 -30.17 -19.88 -8.48
CA LYS A 596 -29.03 -19.81 -9.42
C LYS A 596 -28.47 -18.39 -9.49
N ARG A 597 -29.34 -17.37 -9.59
CA ARG A 597 -28.94 -15.95 -9.58
C ARG A 597 -28.20 -15.56 -8.30
N ARG A 598 -28.68 -16.05 -7.15
CA ARG A 598 -28.06 -15.79 -5.85
C ARG A 598 -26.63 -16.34 -5.76
N ILE A 599 -26.43 -17.57 -6.22
CA ILE A 599 -25.10 -18.20 -6.24
C ILE A 599 -24.17 -17.46 -7.19
N ALA A 600 -24.65 -17.09 -8.38
CA ALA A 600 -23.87 -16.31 -9.35
C ALA A 600 -23.47 -14.94 -8.80
N ALA A 601 -24.39 -14.22 -8.14
CA ALA A 601 -24.10 -12.95 -7.47
C ALA A 601 -23.02 -13.12 -6.37
N GLY A 602 -23.14 -14.16 -5.53
CA GLY A 602 -22.14 -14.48 -4.51
C GLY A 602 -20.76 -14.77 -5.11
N ALA A 603 -20.70 -15.54 -6.19
CA ALA A 603 -19.47 -15.84 -6.91
C ALA A 603 -18.84 -14.59 -7.55
N ALA A 604 -19.65 -13.70 -8.13
CA ALA A 604 -19.20 -12.43 -8.69
C ALA A 604 -18.61 -11.52 -7.61
N LEU A 605 -19.27 -11.40 -6.44
CA LEU A 605 -18.73 -10.63 -5.31
C LEU A 605 -17.45 -11.27 -4.76
N TYR A 606 -17.37 -12.59 -4.67
CA TYR A 606 -16.14 -13.29 -4.30
C TYR A 606 -15.01 -12.98 -5.28
N GLN A 607 -15.28 -12.95 -6.58
CA GLN A 607 -14.28 -12.62 -7.60
C GLN A 607 -13.80 -11.16 -7.47
N ILE A 608 -14.69 -10.21 -7.15
CA ILE A 608 -14.33 -8.82 -6.84
C ILE A 608 -13.38 -8.78 -5.62
N MET A 609 -13.72 -9.47 -4.53
CA MET A 609 -12.91 -9.49 -3.32
C MET A 609 -11.57 -10.23 -3.52
N SER A 610 -11.53 -11.32 -4.28
CA SER A 610 -10.29 -12.04 -4.62
C SER A 610 -9.38 -11.18 -5.52
N THR A 611 -9.98 -10.45 -6.47
CA THR A 611 -9.26 -9.49 -7.32
C THR A 611 -8.73 -8.30 -6.50
N LEU A 612 -9.48 -7.83 -5.51
CA LEU A 612 -9.01 -6.84 -4.54
C LEU A 612 -7.75 -7.35 -3.83
N MET A 613 -7.79 -8.57 -3.27
CA MET A 613 -6.63 -9.14 -2.58
C MET A 613 -5.40 -9.28 -3.49
N PHE A 614 -5.60 -9.61 -4.77
CA PHE A 614 -4.52 -9.70 -5.75
C PHE A 614 -3.98 -8.32 -6.17
N ARG A 615 -4.83 -7.38 -6.60
CA ARG A 615 -4.41 -6.08 -7.15
C ARG A 615 -3.68 -5.19 -6.16
N THR A 616 -3.91 -5.39 -4.87
CA THR A 616 -3.25 -4.64 -3.80
C THR A 616 -2.07 -5.41 -3.19
N ALA A 617 -1.75 -6.60 -3.68
CA ALA A 617 -0.55 -7.32 -3.27
C ALA A 617 0.68 -6.62 -3.85
N ASP A 618 1.78 -6.59 -3.09
CA ASP A 618 3.04 -6.02 -3.58
C ASP A 618 3.72 -6.96 -4.57
N THR A 619 3.50 -6.69 -5.86
CA THR A 619 4.15 -7.38 -6.98
C THR A 619 5.22 -6.52 -7.67
N ASP A 620 5.36 -5.24 -7.28
CA ASP A 620 6.34 -4.30 -7.85
C ASP A 620 7.67 -4.39 -7.10
N ASN A 621 8.20 -5.61 -7.02
CA ASN A 621 9.39 -5.94 -6.25
C ASN A 621 10.19 -7.04 -6.95
N THR A 622 11.42 -7.24 -6.50
CA THR A 622 12.22 -8.40 -6.91
C THR A 622 11.88 -9.59 -6.02
N VAL A 623 12.04 -10.82 -6.53
CA VAL A 623 11.81 -12.05 -5.73
C VAL A 623 12.67 -12.02 -4.46
N LEU A 624 13.96 -11.69 -4.57
CA LEU A 624 14.83 -11.54 -3.40
C LEU A 624 14.37 -10.42 -2.46
N GLY A 625 13.95 -9.27 -2.99
CA GLY A 625 13.42 -8.16 -2.21
C GLY A 625 12.20 -8.57 -1.39
N ARG A 626 11.25 -9.29 -2.00
CA ARG A 626 10.06 -9.78 -1.31
C ARG A 626 10.37 -10.85 -0.25
N VAL A 627 11.38 -11.71 -0.48
CA VAL A 627 11.88 -12.66 0.54
C VAL A 627 12.55 -11.92 1.71
N ILE A 628 13.31 -10.84 1.44
CA ILE A 628 13.88 -9.97 2.49
C ILE A 628 12.77 -9.30 3.31
N GLU A 629 11.73 -8.78 2.68
CA GLU A 629 10.57 -8.20 3.38
C GLU A 629 9.84 -9.23 4.23
N SER A 630 9.66 -10.45 3.72
CA SER A 630 9.11 -11.57 4.49
C SER A 630 9.94 -11.86 5.74
N ALA A 631 11.27 -11.81 5.62
CA ALA A 631 12.17 -11.97 6.77
C ALA A 631 12.00 -10.83 7.80
N HIS A 632 11.70 -9.61 7.37
CA HIS A 632 11.39 -8.50 8.28
C HIS A 632 10.00 -8.62 8.93
N GLU A 633 9.02 -9.09 8.16
CA GLU A 633 7.63 -9.26 8.58
C GLU A 633 7.48 -10.38 9.61
N TYR A 634 7.92 -11.58 9.25
CA TYR A 634 7.78 -12.80 10.05
C TYR A 634 8.94 -13.01 11.04
N GLY A 635 10.09 -12.35 10.80
CA GLY A 635 11.27 -12.36 11.66
C GLY A 635 12.39 -13.26 11.14
N GLY A 636 13.61 -12.72 11.04
CA GLY A 636 14.76 -13.41 10.46
C GLY A 636 15.22 -14.70 11.15
N LYS A 637 14.78 -14.96 12.39
CA LYS A 637 15.06 -16.23 13.10
C LYS A 637 14.12 -17.37 12.71
N LYS A 638 12.99 -17.07 12.05
CA LYS A 638 12.04 -18.07 11.60
C LYS A 638 12.67 -18.97 10.54
N ILE A 639 12.35 -20.27 10.58
CA ILE A 639 12.80 -21.25 9.58
C ILE A 639 12.22 -20.87 8.21
N ALA A 640 13.07 -20.82 7.20
CA ALA A 640 12.69 -20.57 5.81
C ALA A 640 12.73 -21.88 5.00
N VAL A 641 13.82 -22.62 5.12
CA VAL A 641 14.05 -23.87 4.38
C VAL A 641 14.68 -24.93 5.27
N GLU A 642 14.39 -26.18 4.98
CA GLU A 642 14.88 -27.37 5.66
C GLU A 642 15.16 -28.46 4.62
N ASP A 643 16.23 -29.22 4.80
CA ASP A 643 16.47 -30.45 4.03
C ASP A 643 17.15 -31.51 4.93
N PRO A 644 17.18 -32.80 4.53
CA PRO A 644 17.78 -33.86 5.33
C PRO A 644 19.30 -33.74 5.55
N ILE A 645 20.02 -32.96 4.75
CA ILE A 645 21.49 -32.95 4.69
C ILE A 645 22.06 -31.78 5.49
N ALA A 646 21.61 -30.56 5.19
CA ALA A 646 22.02 -29.31 5.81
C ALA A 646 21.13 -28.91 7.00
N GLY A 647 19.99 -29.58 7.19
CA GLY A 647 19.05 -29.31 8.29
C GLY A 647 18.29 -28.00 8.09
N LYS A 648 17.99 -27.30 9.19
CA LYS A 648 17.14 -26.10 9.20
C LYS A 648 17.93 -24.81 8.96
N LEU A 649 17.51 -24.01 7.98
CA LEU A 649 17.97 -22.65 7.77
C LEU A 649 16.86 -21.63 8.06
N SER A 650 17.17 -20.66 8.92
CA SER A 650 16.30 -19.50 9.10
C SER A 650 16.41 -18.53 7.91
N TYR A 651 15.44 -17.61 7.77
CA TYR A 651 15.52 -16.53 6.78
C TYR A 651 16.86 -15.78 6.86
N ALA A 652 17.33 -15.44 8.05
CA ALA A 652 18.60 -14.75 8.23
C ALA A 652 19.79 -15.59 7.75
N LYS A 653 19.80 -16.92 7.99
CA LYS A 653 20.86 -17.81 7.52
C LYS A 653 20.82 -18.00 6.01
N LEU A 654 19.63 -18.23 5.43
CA LEU A 654 19.42 -18.37 4.00
C LEU A 654 19.86 -17.11 3.24
N LEU A 655 19.41 -15.94 3.69
CA LEU A 655 19.77 -14.65 3.08
C LEU A 655 21.24 -14.29 3.28
N THR A 656 21.85 -14.70 4.40
CA THR A 656 23.31 -14.57 4.57
C THR A 656 24.05 -15.43 3.55
N GLY A 657 23.63 -16.68 3.36
CA GLY A 657 24.20 -17.57 2.34
C GLY A 657 24.04 -16.99 0.92
N ALA A 658 22.85 -16.50 0.58
CA ALA A 658 22.60 -15.83 -0.70
C ALA A 658 23.47 -14.58 -0.90
N ALA A 659 23.67 -13.76 0.14
CA ALA A 659 24.54 -12.58 0.07
C ALA A 659 26.02 -12.95 -0.13
N VAL A 660 26.51 -14.00 0.53
CA VAL A 660 27.88 -14.50 0.35
C VAL A 660 28.08 -15.04 -1.06
N LEU A 661 27.20 -15.94 -1.51
CA LEU A 661 27.27 -16.53 -2.85
C LEU A 661 27.14 -15.45 -3.93
N GLY A 662 26.19 -14.53 -3.79
CA GLY A 662 26.02 -13.41 -4.70
C GLY A 662 27.26 -12.51 -4.82
N ALA A 663 27.98 -12.29 -3.71
CA ALA A 663 29.23 -11.52 -3.74
C ALA A 663 30.34 -12.25 -4.53
N LYS A 664 30.45 -13.58 -4.36
CA LYS A 664 31.40 -14.41 -5.13
C LYS A 664 31.02 -14.44 -6.60
N PHE A 665 29.76 -14.71 -6.95
CA PHE A 665 29.30 -14.74 -8.34
C PHE A 665 29.49 -13.40 -9.06
N ARG A 666 29.24 -12.28 -8.36
CA ARG A 666 29.49 -10.95 -8.92
C ARG A 666 30.98 -10.72 -9.22
N LYS A 667 31.87 -11.19 -8.34
CA LYS A 667 33.33 -11.05 -8.51
C LYS A 667 33.87 -11.98 -9.61
N MET A 668 33.41 -13.22 -9.65
CA MET A 668 33.89 -14.24 -10.58
C MET A 668 33.38 -14.00 -12.01
N PHE A 669 32.14 -13.52 -12.17
CA PHE A 669 31.48 -13.41 -13.47
C PHE A 669 31.00 -11.99 -13.77
N PRO A 670 31.87 -10.95 -13.76
CA PRO A 670 31.42 -9.56 -13.86
C PRO A 670 30.61 -9.25 -15.13
N ASN A 671 30.95 -9.88 -16.25
CA ASN A 671 30.37 -9.59 -17.57
C ASN A 671 29.20 -10.51 -17.98
N GLU A 672 28.92 -11.56 -17.19
CA GLU A 672 27.86 -12.51 -17.54
C GLU A 672 26.50 -12.07 -17.01
N LYS A 673 25.49 -12.08 -17.87
CA LYS A 673 24.10 -11.76 -17.50
C LYS A 673 23.38 -12.98 -16.92
N THR A 674 23.68 -14.17 -17.44
CA THR A 674 23.00 -15.43 -17.13
C THR A 674 23.99 -16.42 -16.55
N LEU A 675 23.58 -17.18 -15.53
CA LEU A 675 24.34 -18.31 -15.00
C LEU A 675 23.48 -19.56 -15.02
N GLY A 676 24.03 -20.68 -15.53
CA GLY A 676 23.35 -21.97 -15.51
C GLY A 676 23.27 -22.50 -14.08
N VAL A 677 22.13 -23.03 -13.68
CA VAL A 677 21.93 -23.67 -12.38
C VAL A 677 21.47 -25.10 -12.60
N MET A 678 22.32 -26.06 -12.24
CA MET A 678 22.05 -27.49 -12.38
C MET A 678 22.20 -28.16 -11.01
N LEU A 679 21.16 -28.09 -10.19
CA LEU A 679 21.17 -28.54 -8.79
C LEU A 679 19.86 -29.26 -8.42
N PRO A 680 19.88 -30.18 -7.44
CA PRO A 680 18.69 -30.87 -6.97
C PRO A 680 17.82 -29.97 -6.07
N ASN A 681 16.70 -30.49 -5.58
CA ASN A 681 15.96 -29.81 -4.52
C ASN A 681 16.72 -29.90 -3.20
N ALA A 682 17.29 -28.77 -2.76
CA ALA A 682 18.03 -28.65 -1.51
C ALA A 682 18.10 -27.19 -1.03
N ASN A 683 18.45 -26.98 0.23
CA ASN A 683 18.71 -25.65 0.81
C ASN A 683 19.78 -24.88 0.01
N GLY A 684 20.82 -25.59 -0.44
CA GLY A 684 21.89 -25.02 -1.27
C GLY A 684 21.36 -24.41 -2.56
N THR A 685 20.38 -25.05 -3.20
CA THR A 685 19.77 -24.56 -4.44
C THR A 685 18.98 -23.27 -4.20
N ALA A 686 18.19 -23.20 -3.14
CA ALA A 686 17.49 -21.96 -2.77
C ALA A 686 18.48 -20.81 -2.49
N ALA A 687 19.57 -21.08 -1.76
CA ALA A 687 20.62 -20.09 -1.49
C ALA A 687 21.33 -19.63 -2.78
N THR A 688 21.61 -20.56 -3.70
CA THR A 688 22.27 -20.28 -4.98
C THR A 688 21.38 -19.42 -5.88
N VAL A 689 20.11 -19.79 -6.09
CA VAL A 689 19.17 -19.04 -6.92
C VAL A 689 19.02 -17.60 -6.41
N LEU A 690 18.80 -17.42 -5.10
CA LEU A 690 18.73 -16.11 -4.48
C LEU A 690 20.07 -15.34 -4.56
N GLY A 691 21.20 -16.06 -4.50
CA GLY A 691 22.53 -15.47 -4.64
C GLY A 691 22.81 -14.96 -6.07
N VAL A 692 22.42 -15.72 -7.09
CA VAL A 692 22.48 -15.31 -8.50
C VAL A 692 21.64 -14.04 -8.73
N MET A 693 20.40 -14.02 -8.23
CA MET A 693 19.54 -12.83 -8.27
C MET A 693 20.16 -11.64 -7.52
N SER A 694 20.75 -11.87 -6.34
CA SER A 694 21.41 -10.82 -5.55
C SER A 694 22.60 -10.20 -6.29
N ALA A 695 23.35 -11.01 -7.04
CA ALA A 695 24.45 -10.57 -7.91
C ALA A 695 23.98 -9.77 -9.13
N GLY A 696 22.66 -9.61 -9.32
CA GLY A 696 22.06 -8.96 -10.48
C GLY A 696 22.13 -9.81 -11.74
N LYS A 697 22.19 -11.14 -11.61
CA LYS A 697 22.26 -12.10 -12.73
C LYS A 697 20.99 -12.92 -12.81
N VAL A 698 20.77 -13.56 -13.95
CA VAL A 698 19.58 -14.39 -14.21
C VAL A 698 19.96 -15.87 -14.09
N PRO A 699 19.36 -16.64 -13.15
CA PRO A 699 19.52 -18.08 -13.13
C PRO A 699 18.80 -18.72 -14.33
N ALA A 700 19.53 -19.46 -15.15
CA ALA A 700 18.97 -20.36 -16.16
C ALA A 700 18.91 -21.76 -15.58
N MET A 701 17.71 -22.24 -15.26
CA MET A 701 17.54 -23.52 -14.56
C MET A 701 17.61 -24.68 -15.55
N LEU A 702 18.66 -25.49 -15.44
CA LEU A 702 18.93 -26.58 -16.38
C LEU A 702 18.26 -27.88 -15.92
N ASN A 703 17.48 -28.49 -16.83
CA ASN A 703 16.88 -29.80 -16.60
C ASN A 703 17.93 -30.89 -16.77
N PHE A 704 18.52 -31.33 -15.65
CA PHE A 704 19.53 -32.40 -15.63
C PHE A 704 19.01 -33.78 -16.06
N THR A 705 17.69 -33.94 -16.27
CA THR A 705 17.07 -35.18 -16.77
C THR A 705 16.84 -35.17 -18.29
N ALA A 706 17.12 -34.06 -18.97
CA ALA A 706 16.86 -33.91 -20.41
C ALA A 706 17.94 -34.51 -21.32
N GLY A 707 19.05 -35.01 -20.77
CA GLY A 707 20.21 -35.49 -21.52
C GLY A 707 21.14 -34.36 -21.98
N ALA A 708 22.39 -34.70 -22.29
CA ALA A 708 23.45 -33.72 -22.56
C ALA A 708 23.13 -32.78 -23.73
N ALA A 709 22.62 -33.30 -24.86
CA ALA A 709 22.31 -32.49 -26.04
C ALA A 709 21.27 -31.39 -25.77
N ASN A 710 20.20 -31.71 -25.04
CA ASN A 710 19.16 -30.74 -24.69
C ASN A 710 19.67 -29.70 -23.68
N ILE A 711 20.52 -30.12 -22.73
CA ILE A 711 21.15 -29.19 -21.79
C ILE A 711 22.10 -28.24 -22.53
N LEU A 712 22.90 -28.73 -23.48
CA LEU A 712 23.75 -27.87 -24.33
C LEU A 712 22.94 -26.90 -25.16
N SER A 713 21.83 -27.35 -25.75
CA SER A 713 20.91 -26.48 -26.51
C SER A 713 20.32 -25.38 -25.62
N ALA A 714 19.92 -25.72 -24.39
CA ALA A 714 19.47 -24.74 -23.40
C ALA A 714 20.59 -23.75 -23.01
N CYS A 715 21.82 -24.23 -22.80
CA CYS A 715 22.97 -23.38 -22.53
C CYS A 715 23.25 -22.41 -23.67
N ARG A 716 23.23 -22.88 -24.92
CA ARG A 716 23.40 -22.02 -26.10
C ARG A 716 22.29 -20.97 -26.17
N THR A 717 21.04 -21.40 -26.07
CA THR A 717 19.84 -20.52 -26.14
C THR A 717 19.90 -19.36 -25.14
N ALA A 718 20.35 -19.62 -23.91
CA ALA A 718 20.43 -18.61 -22.85
C ALA A 718 21.85 -18.01 -22.65
N GLU A 719 22.76 -18.25 -23.59
CA GLU A 719 24.17 -17.82 -23.56
C GLU A 719 24.91 -18.18 -22.25
N VAL A 720 24.61 -19.35 -21.70
CA VAL A 720 25.24 -19.86 -20.48
C VAL A 720 26.66 -20.33 -20.78
N LYS A 721 27.64 -19.68 -20.16
CA LYS A 721 29.05 -20.09 -20.20
C LYS A 721 29.45 -20.89 -18.95
N HIS A 722 28.94 -20.50 -17.80
CA HIS A 722 29.21 -21.16 -16.52
C HIS A 722 27.96 -21.83 -15.93
N VAL A 723 28.13 -23.09 -15.49
CA VAL A 723 27.08 -23.89 -14.84
C VAL A 723 27.43 -24.12 -13.37
N LEU A 724 26.60 -23.60 -12.47
CA LEU A 724 26.69 -23.82 -11.03
C LEU A 724 26.15 -25.21 -10.68
N CYS A 725 26.99 -26.07 -10.09
CA CYS A 725 26.64 -27.45 -9.78
C CYS A 725 27.34 -27.96 -8.49
N SER A 726 27.01 -29.19 -8.06
CA SER A 726 27.63 -29.87 -6.91
C SER A 726 28.15 -31.24 -7.34
N ARG A 727 29.39 -31.58 -6.96
CA ARG A 727 30.00 -32.88 -7.25
C ARG A 727 29.26 -33.99 -6.52
N ALA A 728 28.91 -33.75 -5.25
CA ALA A 728 28.13 -34.71 -4.46
C ALA A 728 26.80 -35.05 -5.14
N PHE A 729 26.13 -34.06 -5.74
CA PHE A 729 24.92 -34.28 -6.51
C PHE A 729 25.18 -35.11 -7.78
N ILE A 730 26.20 -34.78 -8.58
CA ILE A 730 26.52 -35.53 -9.81
C ILE A 730 26.79 -37.01 -9.51
N THR A 731 27.54 -37.31 -8.45
CA THR A 731 27.81 -38.69 -8.02
C THR A 731 26.52 -39.39 -7.59
N GLN A 732 25.70 -38.76 -6.74
CA GLN A 732 24.45 -39.35 -6.24
C GLN A 732 23.42 -39.57 -7.36
N ALA A 733 23.33 -38.66 -8.31
CA ALA A 733 22.41 -38.71 -9.45
C ALA A 733 22.96 -39.52 -10.64
N LYS A 734 24.19 -40.04 -10.55
CA LYS A 734 24.88 -40.80 -11.61
C LYS A 734 24.96 -40.03 -12.94
N LEU A 735 25.24 -38.73 -12.88
CA LEU A 735 25.28 -37.84 -14.04
C LEU A 735 26.68 -37.66 -14.66
N GLY A 736 27.67 -38.47 -14.27
CA GLY A 736 29.07 -38.37 -14.72
C GLY A 736 29.22 -38.25 -16.25
N PRO A 737 28.69 -39.20 -17.04
CA PRO A 737 28.80 -39.14 -18.51
C PRO A 737 28.13 -37.90 -19.14
N VAL A 738 27.04 -37.42 -18.54
CA VAL A 738 26.37 -36.20 -19.01
C VAL A 738 27.28 -34.99 -18.75
N VAL A 739 27.88 -34.90 -17.56
CA VAL A 739 28.79 -33.79 -17.21
C VAL A 739 30.05 -33.80 -18.08
N GLU A 740 30.66 -34.95 -18.32
CA GLU A 740 31.83 -35.07 -19.20
C GLU A 740 31.55 -34.54 -20.61
N GLU A 741 30.34 -34.77 -21.13
CA GLU A 741 29.92 -34.21 -22.42
C GLU A 741 29.68 -32.70 -22.35
N LEU A 742 29.08 -32.21 -21.25
CA LEU A 742 28.82 -30.78 -21.06
C LEU A 742 30.11 -29.97 -20.88
N GLU A 743 31.10 -30.50 -20.17
CA GLU A 743 32.39 -29.83 -19.88
C GLU A 743 33.20 -29.51 -21.15
N LYS A 744 32.90 -30.18 -22.27
CA LYS A 744 33.48 -29.85 -23.58
C LYS A 744 33.04 -28.48 -24.11
N HIS A 745 31.93 -27.94 -23.62
CA HIS A 745 31.30 -26.72 -24.15
C HIS A 745 31.02 -25.64 -23.10
N VAL A 746 30.83 -26.00 -21.84
CA VAL A 746 30.53 -25.08 -20.73
C VAL A 746 31.44 -25.36 -19.53
N THR A 747 31.72 -24.34 -18.74
CA THR A 747 32.57 -24.49 -17.55
C THR A 747 31.73 -24.74 -16.30
N PHE A 748 32.03 -25.81 -15.58
CA PHE A 748 31.37 -26.10 -14.30
C PHE A 748 32.00 -25.32 -13.15
N VAL A 749 31.15 -24.77 -12.29
CA VAL A 749 31.52 -24.09 -11.06
C VAL A 749 30.99 -24.93 -9.90
N TRP A 750 31.90 -25.62 -9.22
CA TRP A 750 31.57 -26.54 -8.15
C TRP A 750 31.31 -25.80 -6.85
N LEU A 751 30.04 -25.79 -6.41
CA LEU A 751 29.63 -25.11 -5.18
C LEU A 751 30.22 -25.73 -3.92
N ASP A 752 30.53 -27.04 -3.94
CA ASP A 752 31.20 -27.72 -2.85
C ASP A 752 32.62 -27.18 -2.63
N GLU A 753 33.35 -26.90 -3.71
CA GLU A 753 34.69 -26.28 -3.69
C GLU A 753 34.58 -24.79 -3.34
N LEU A 754 33.62 -24.07 -3.91
CA LEU A 754 33.39 -22.67 -3.58
C LEU A 754 33.10 -22.49 -2.08
N ARG A 755 32.40 -23.46 -1.46
CA ARG A 755 32.08 -23.44 -0.03
C ARG A 755 33.33 -23.50 0.85
N THR A 756 34.38 -24.23 0.47
CA THR A 756 35.64 -24.30 1.25
C THR A 756 36.44 -23.00 1.16
N GLN A 757 36.24 -22.21 0.09
CA GLN A 757 36.85 -20.90 -0.10
C GLN A 757 36.12 -19.75 0.63
N ILE A 758 35.00 -20.03 1.34
CA ILE A 758 34.25 -19.01 2.09
C ILE A 758 34.96 -18.72 3.42
N THR A 759 35.52 -17.53 3.53
CA THR A 759 36.24 -17.08 4.73
C THR A 759 35.30 -16.59 5.84
N ALA A 760 35.83 -16.40 7.05
CA ALA A 760 35.08 -15.76 8.14
C ALA A 760 34.67 -14.32 7.80
N LEU A 761 35.53 -13.57 7.09
CA LEU A 761 35.23 -12.22 6.61
C LEU A 761 34.07 -12.22 5.61
N ASP A 762 34.02 -13.19 4.69
CA ASP A 762 32.90 -13.34 3.75
C ASP A 762 31.58 -13.53 4.53
N LYS A 763 31.58 -14.36 5.57
CA LYS A 763 30.39 -14.60 6.41
C LYS A 763 29.94 -13.35 7.17
N ILE A 764 30.89 -12.59 7.74
CA ILE A 764 30.59 -11.33 8.43
C ILE A 764 30.02 -10.30 7.43
N ALA A 765 30.64 -10.16 6.26
CA ALA A 765 30.14 -9.29 5.19
C ALA A 765 28.76 -9.71 4.69
N GLY A 766 28.51 -11.02 4.57
CA GLY A 766 27.18 -11.55 4.25
C GLY A 766 26.15 -11.22 5.32
N LEU A 767 26.52 -11.34 6.61
CA LEU A 767 25.63 -11.06 7.74
C LEU A 767 25.20 -9.59 7.80
N THR A 768 26.08 -8.66 7.44
CA THR A 768 25.77 -7.23 7.37
C THR A 768 24.94 -6.86 6.14
N ARG A 769 25.08 -7.62 5.05
CA ARG A 769 24.38 -7.37 3.76
C ARG A 769 23.11 -8.18 3.54
N LYS A 770 22.77 -9.16 4.41
CA LYS A 770 21.67 -10.12 4.21
C LYS A 770 20.29 -9.53 3.87
N TYR A 771 20.00 -8.28 4.26
CA TYR A 771 18.73 -7.62 3.99
C TYR A 771 18.82 -6.57 2.86
N ARG A 772 19.84 -6.68 2.00
CA ARG A 772 20.02 -5.77 0.87
C ARG A 772 20.56 -6.54 -0.35
N PRO A 773 19.90 -6.44 -1.51
CA PRO A 773 20.45 -7.00 -2.74
C PRO A 773 21.77 -6.27 -3.10
N LEU A 774 22.75 -6.99 -3.66
CA LEU A 774 24.04 -6.38 -4.04
C LEU A 774 23.92 -5.50 -5.28
N VAL A 775 22.96 -5.81 -6.16
CA VAL A 775 22.62 -5.05 -7.35
C VAL A 775 21.13 -4.76 -7.33
N LYS A 776 20.75 -3.50 -7.56
CA LYS A 776 19.34 -3.10 -7.64
C LYS A 776 18.79 -3.52 -9.01
N ARG A 777 17.63 -4.18 -9.02
CA ARG A 777 16.89 -4.62 -10.21
C ARG A 777 15.45 -4.10 -10.15
N SER A 778 14.80 -3.97 -11.30
CA SER A 778 13.37 -3.64 -11.38
C SER A 778 12.50 -4.91 -11.30
N ALA A 779 11.20 -4.74 -11.04
CA ALA A 779 10.27 -5.88 -11.05
C ALA A 779 10.08 -6.49 -12.45
N GLU A 780 10.28 -5.71 -13.50
CA GLU A 780 10.15 -6.13 -14.90
C GLU A 780 11.42 -6.82 -15.44
N ASP A 781 12.54 -6.73 -14.71
CA ASP A 781 13.78 -7.39 -15.11
C ASP A 781 13.61 -8.92 -15.05
N PRO A 782 14.27 -9.69 -15.96
CA PRO A 782 14.25 -11.14 -15.93
C PRO A 782 14.74 -11.71 -14.59
N ALA A 783 13.92 -12.57 -13.99
CA ALA A 783 14.20 -13.23 -12.72
C ALA A 783 14.74 -14.65 -12.89
N VAL A 784 14.27 -15.38 -13.92
CA VAL A 784 14.69 -16.76 -14.19
C VAL A 784 14.42 -17.10 -15.66
N ILE A 785 15.24 -17.99 -16.21
CA ILE A 785 14.98 -18.65 -17.49
C ILE A 785 14.71 -20.14 -17.21
N LEU A 786 13.56 -20.63 -17.66
CA LEU A 786 13.16 -22.03 -17.55
C LEU A 786 13.04 -22.63 -18.94
N PHE A 787 13.43 -23.88 -19.13
CA PHE A 787 13.39 -24.51 -20.45
C PHE A 787 12.20 -25.45 -20.60
N THR A 788 11.47 -25.30 -21.70
CA THR A 788 10.37 -26.20 -22.08
C THR A 788 10.79 -27.09 -23.24
N SER A 789 10.53 -28.39 -23.14
CA SER A 789 10.61 -29.32 -24.26
C SER A 789 9.39 -29.10 -25.14
N GLY A 790 9.55 -28.27 -26.19
CA GLY A 790 8.54 -28.21 -27.24
C GLY A 790 8.31 -29.60 -27.81
N SER A 791 7.07 -29.92 -28.21
CA SER A 791 6.69 -31.28 -28.61
C SER A 791 7.45 -31.85 -29.82
N GLU A 792 8.23 -31.03 -30.56
CA GLU A 792 8.88 -31.41 -31.83
C GLU A 792 10.18 -30.61 -32.13
N GLY A 793 10.91 -30.06 -31.14
CA GLY A 793 12.12 -29.26 -31.42
C GLY A 793 13.01 -28.90 -30.21
N ALA A 794 14.09 -28.15 -30.47
CA ALA A 794 15.07 -27.71 -29.46
C ALA A 794 14.39 -26.97 -28.28
N PRO A 795 14.86 -27.13 -27.04
CA PRO A 795 14.26 -26.49 -25.87
C PRO A 795 14.18 -24.97 -25.99
N LYS A 796 13.02 -24.39 -25.68
CA LYS A 796 12.81 -22.94 -25.67
C LYS A 796 13.00 -22.39 -24.27
N GLY A 797 13.73 -21.28 -24.14
CA GLY A 797 13.85 -20.54 -22.89
C GLY A 797 12.61 -19.69 -22.63
N VAL A 798 11.88 -19.97 -21.57
CA VAL A 798 10.80 -19.14 -21.04
C VAL A 798 11.38 -18.15 -20.05
N VAL A 799 11.30 -16.86 -20.38
CA VAL A 799 11.85 -15.79 -19.56
C VAL A 799 10.76 -15.21 -18.66
N LEU A 800 10.88 -15.42 -17.35
CA LEU A 800 9.96 -14.88 -16.35
C LEU A 800 10.59 -13.68 -15.66
N SER A 801 9.89 -12.55 -15.61
CA SER A 801 10.28 -11.40 -14.79
C SER A 801 10.01 -11.65 -13.31
N HIS A 802 10.57 -10.80 -12.43
CA HIS A 802 10.27 -10.88 -11.01
C HIS A 802 8.76 -10.66 -10.75
N ARG A 803 8.15 -9.71 -11.46
CA ARG A 803 6.72 -9.42 -11.39
C ARG A 803 5.87 -10.60 -11.82
N ASN A 804 6.28 -11.37 -12.83
CA ASN A 804 5.52 -12.56 -13.26
C ASN A 804 5.37 -13.59 -12.13
N ILE A 805 6.49 -13.91 -11.48
CA ILE A 805 6.54 -14.90 -10.39
C ILE A 805 5.75 -14.39 -9.18
N LEU A 806 5.99 -13.15 -8.76
CA LEU A 806 5.30 -12.57 -7.60
C LEU A 806 3.80 -12.39 -7.84
N SER A 807 3.39 -12.06 -9.08
CA SER A 807 1.98 -11.99 -9.45
C SER A 807 1.30 -13.35 -9.33
N ASN A 808 1.94 -14.43 -9.80
CA ASN A 808 1.35 -15.76 -9.67
C ASN A 808 1.28 -16.24 -8.22
N ALA A 809 2.30 -15.94 -7.41
CA ALA A 809 2.27 -16.19 -5.97
C ALA A 809 1.13 -15.42 -5.28
N ALA A 810 0.93 -14.15 -5.61
CA ALA A 810 -0.15 -13.32 -5.08
C ALA A 810 -1.54 -13.81 -5.52
N GLN A 811 -1.68 -14.25 -6.78
CA GLN A 811 -2.91 -14.86 -7.29
C GLN A 811 -3.29 -16.10 -6.49
N ALA A 812 -2.35 -17.01 -6.26
CA ALA A 812 -2.60 -18.21 -5.45
C ALA A 812 -2.94 -17.86 -3.99
N ALA A 813 -2.19 -16.94 -3.36
CA ALA A 813 -2.42 -16.49 -1.99
C ALA A 813 -3.75 -15.73 -1.80
N SER A 814 -4.35 -15.20 -2.87
CA SER A 814 -5.67 -14.57 -2.81
C SER A 814 -6.84 -15.56 -2.71
N ARG A 815 -6.57 -16.87 -2.94
CA ARG A 815 -7.58 -17.94 -2.96
C ARG A 815 -7.29 -19.08 -1.99
N ILE A 816 -6.03 -19.26 -1.60
CA ILE A 816 -5.58 -20.29 -0.66
C ILE A 816 -4.91 -19.61 0.53
N ASP A 817 -5.21 -20.10 1.73
CA ASP A 817 -4.68 -19.61 3.00
C ASP A 817 -3.29 -20.16 3.33
N PHE A 818 -2.28 -19.75 2.58
CA PHE A 818 -0.89 -20.00 2.95
C PHE A 818 -0.53 -19.15 4.17
N HIS A 819 -0.13 -19.78 5.27
CA HIS A 819 0.28 -19.03 6.45
C HIS A 819 1.53 -19.61 7.12
N PRO A 820 2.24 -18.81 7.93
CA PRO A 820 3.52 -19.21 8.53
C PRO A 820 3.48 -20.36 9.55
N GLY A 821 2.31 -20.97 9.79
CA GLY A 821 2.13 -22.19 10.58
C GLY A 821 2.06 -23.45 9.73
N ASP A 822 1.99 -23.30 8.40
CA ASP A 822 2.13 -24.40 7.45
C ASP A 822 3.59 -24.83 7.27
N LYS A 823 3.77 -25.94 6.56
CA LYS A 823 5.05 -26.35 6.00
C LYS A 823 4.83 -27.02 4.65
N VAL A 824 5.52 -26.53 3.61
CA VAL A 824 5.49 -27.14 2.28
C VAL A 824 6.52 -28.25 2.20
N PHE A 825 6.12 -29.43 1.73
CA PHE A 825 7.03 -30.50 1.32
C PHE A 825 7.27 -30.39 -0.20
N ASN A 826 8.41 -29.85 -0.61
CA ASN A 826 8.72 -29.63 -2.02
C ASN A 826 9.57 -30.76 -2.61
N ILE A 827 8.89 -31.70 -3.25
CA ILE A 827 9.45 -32.82 -4.03
C ILE A 827 9.60 -32.51 -5.52
N LEU A 828 9.00 -31.40 -5.98
CA LEU A 828 8.96 -31.08 -7.41
C LEU A 828 10.24 -30.37 -7.81
N PRO A 829 10.92 -30.80 -8.88
CA PRO A 829 12.21 -30.21 -9.23
C PRO A 829 12.15 -28.70 -9.45
N MET A 830 13.08 -27.95 -8.84
CA MET A 830 13.17 -26.49 -8.96
C MET A 830 13.59 -26.00 -10.36
N PHE A 831 14.01 -26.87 -11.27
CA PHE A 831 14.17 -26.50 -12.69
C PHE A 831 12.84 -26.47 -13.48
N HIS A 832 11.73 -26.87 -12.85
CA HIS A 832 10.38 -26.68 -13.37
C HIS A 832 9.67 -25.55 -12.60
N SER A 833 8.86 -24.76 -13.30
CA SER A 833 8.10 -23.64 -12.72
C SER A 833 7.20 -24.07 -11.56
N PHE A 834 6.66 -25.30 -11.57
CA PHE A 834 5.81 -25.78 -10.49
C PHE A 834 6.60 -26.00 -9.19
N GLY A 835 7.78 -26.62 -9.27
CA GLY A 835 8.69 -26.77 -8.13
C GLY A 835 9.34 -25.48 -7.70
N LEU A 836 9.67 -24.58 -8.65
CA LEU A 836 10.30 -23.30 -8.37
C LEU A 836 9.31 -22.28 -7.78
N THR A 837 8.27 -21.91 -8.53
CA THR A 837 7.37 -20.84 -8.11
C THR A 837 6.45 -21.31 -7.00
N ALA A 838 5.66 -22.37 -7.22
CA ALA A 838 4.68 -22.81 -6.22
C ALA A 838 5.33 -23.55 -5.05
N GLY A 839 6.31 -24.41 -5.32
CA GLY A 839 6.99 -25.22 -4.30
C GLY A 839 8.04 -24.46 -3.47
N THR A 840 8.60 -23.36 -3.97
CA THR A 840 9.71 -22.64 -3.29
C THR A 840 9.45 -21.15 -3.10
N ILE A 841 9.17 -20.40 -4.16
CA ILE A 841 9.10 -18.94 -4.06
C ILE A 841 7.84 -18.49 -3.32
N LEU A 842 6.66 -19.02 -3.68
CA LEU A 842 5.39 -18.76 -3.01
C LEU A 842 5.48 -18.98 -1.49
N PRO A 843 5.97 -20.13 -0.98
CA PRO A 843 6.07 -20.32 0.46
C PRO A 843 7.07 -19.35 1.12
N LEU A 844 8.21 -19.06 0.48
CA LEU A 844 9.20 -18.10 1.01
C LEU A 844 8.67 -16.66 1.10
N VAL A 845 7.83 -16.22 0.15
CA VAL A 845 7.21 -14.87 0.23
C VAL A 845 5.98 -14.84 1.15
N SER A 846 5.41 -16.00 1.47
CA SER A 846 4.27 -16.17 2.37
C SER A 846 4.67 -16.50 3.82
N GLY A 847 5.97 -16.59 4.11
CA GLY A 847 6.45 -16.93 5.46
C GLY A 847 6.33 -18.41 5.83
N VAL A 848 6.03 -19.28 4.87
CA VAL A 848 5.84 -20.74 5.03
C VAL A 848 7.19 -21.44 4.88
N PRO A 849 7.66 -22.21 5.89
CA PRO A 849 8.83 -23.06 5.77
C PRO A 849 8.70 -24.11 4.66
N VAL A 850 9.79 -24.36 3.94
CA VAL A 850 9.86 -25.39 2.88
C VAL A 850 10.79 -26.51 3.31
N PHE A 851 10.33 -27.76 3.22
CA PHE A 851 11.15 -28.96 3.33
C PHE A 851 11.49 -29.47 1.93
N PHE A 852 12.78 -29.50 1.57
CA PHE A 852 13.23 -29.98 0.28
C PHE A 852 13.57 -31.47 0.31
N TYR A 853 13.16 -32.17 -0.75
CA TYR A 853 13.61 -33.53 -0.99
C TYR A 853 13.97 -33.71 -2.49
N PRO A 854 15.12 -34.33 -2.81
CA PRO A 854 15.71 -34.25 -4.15
C PRO A 854 15.00 -35.09 -5.22
N SER A 855 14.23 -36.11 -4.85
CA SER A 855 13.61 -37.04 -5.80
C SER A 855 12.16 -37.35 -5.44
N PRO A 856 11.20 -37.07 -6.34
CA PRO A 856 9.81 -37.47 -6.13
C PRO A 856 9.59 -38.99 -6.30
N LEU A 857 10.56 -39.70 -6.90
CA LEU A 857 10.41 -41.12 -7.25
C LEU A 857 10.62 -42.08 -6.08
N HIS A 858 11.05 -41.58 -4.91
CA HIS A 858 11.29 -42.40 -3.73
C HIS A 858 9.98 -42.67 -2.96
N TYR A 859 9.10 -43.49 -3.57
CA TYR A 859 7.71 -43.66 -3.13
C TYR A 859 7.51 -44.17 -1.70
N ARG A 860 8.50 -44.88 -1.13
CA ARG A 860 8.47 -45.34 0.27
C ARG A 860 8.95 -44.29 1.27
N ILE A 861 9.97 -43.51 0.90
CA ILE A 861 10.63 -42.55 1.79
C ILE A 861 9.83 -41.26 1.90
N VAL A 862 9.22 -40.80 0.80
CA VAL A 862 8.50 -39.52 0.76
C VAL A 862 7.34 -39.47 1.77
N PRO A 863 6.44 -40.47 1.87
CA PRO A 863 5.39 -40.47 2.90
C PRO A 863 5.93 -40.40 4.33
N GLU A 864 6.95 -41.20 4.66
CA GLU A 864 7.58 -41.17 5.97
C GLU A 864 8.20 -39.80 6.29
N LEU A 865 8.85 -39.16 5.32
CA LEU A 865 9.40 -37.82 5.50
C LEU A 865 8.32 -36.74 5.62
N ILE A 866 7.18 -36.88 4.95
CA ILE A 866 6.02 -36.01 5.16
C ILE A 866 5.56 -36.11 6.63
N TYR A 867 5.47 -37.33 7.16
CA TYR A 867 5.12 -37.59 8.55
C TYR A 867 6.14 -36.96 9.53
N VAL A 868 7.43 -37.26 9.35
CA VAL A 868 8.51 -36.77 10.23
C VAL A 868 8.62 -35.25 10.19
N SER A 869 8.52 -34.66 9.00
CA SER A 869 8.61 -33.20 8.83
C SER A 869 7.36 -32.45 9.32
N ASN A 870 6.23 -33.15 9.53
CA ASN A 870 4.90 -32.60 9.76
C ASN A 870 4.54 -31.56 8.69
N ALA A 871 4.79 -31.89 7.42
CA ALA A 871 4.37 -31.04 6.32
C ALA A 871 2.84 -30.95 6.25
N THR A 872 2.32 -29.77 5.90
CA THR A 872 0.89 -29.50 5.78
C THR A 872 0.46 -29.31 4.32
N ILE A 873 1.41 -29.07 3.41
CA ILE A 873 1.13 -28.83 2.00
C ILE A 873 2.10 -29.68 1.15
N VAL A 874 1.57 -30.36 0.15
CA VAL A 874 2.36 -31.06 -0.87
C VAL A 874 1.87 -30.71 -2.27
N PHE A 875 2.81 -30.54 -3.19
CA PHE A 875 2.56 -30.39 -4.61
C PHE A 875 3.01 -31.66 -5.33
N GLY A 876 2.20 -32.20 -6.24
CA GLY A 876 2.50 -33.44 -6.94
C GLY A 876 1.81 -33.58 -8.28
N THR A 877 2.08 -34.67 -8.97
CA THR A 877 1.34 -35.12 -10.15
C THR A 877 0.54 -36.38 -9.79
N ASP A 878 -0.42 -36.80 -10.62
CA ASP A 878 -1.17 -38.05 -10.40
C ASP A 878 -0.23 -39.25 -10.20
N THR A 879 0.79 -39.36 -11.04
CA THR A 879 1.81 -40.41 -11.03
C THR A 879 2.52 -40.49 -9.67
N PHE A 880 2.97 -39.35 -9.15
CA PHE A 880 3.66 -39.31 -7.85
C PHE A 880 2.71 -39.63 -6.70
N LEU A 881 1.53 -39.01 -6.70
CA LEU A 881 0.52 -39.24 -5.67
C LEU A 881 0.09 -40.71 -5.65
N ASN A 882 -0.16 -41.32 -6.82
CA ASN A 882 -0.49 -42.74 -6.92
C ASN A 882 0.66 -43.62 -6.38
N GLY A 883 1.90 -43.30 -6.72
CA GLY A 883 3.08 -44.00 -6.20
C GLY A 883 3.18 -43.95 -4.68
N TYR A 884 2.97 -42.77 -4.08
CA TYR A 884 2.95 -42.59 -2.62
C TYR A 884 1.80 -43.36 -1.98
N ALA A 885 0.59 -43.30 -2.56
CA ALA A 885 -0.58 -43.95 -2.00
C ALA A 885 -0.42 -45.47 -1.86
N ARG A 886 0.32 -46.11 -2.79
CA ARG A 886 0.62 -47.56 -2.73
C ARG A 886 1.51 -47.94 -1.54
N SER A 887 2.47 -47.08 -1.19
CA SER A 887 3.48 -47.38 -0.16
C SER A 887 3.17 -46.80 1.21
N ALA A 888 2.46 -45.68 1.27
CA ALA A 888 2.21 -44.93 2.48
C ALA A 888 1.31 -45.69 3.46
N HIS A 889 1.63 -45.61 4.75
CA HIS A 889 0.70 -45.96 5.81
C HIS A 889 -0.42 -44.89 5.88
N PRO A 890 -1.69 -45.25 6.18
CA PRO A 890 -2.80 -44.28 6.28
C PRO A 890 -2.51 -43.05 7.17
N TYR A 891 -1.64 -43.21 8.17
CA TYR A 891 -1.28 -42.16 9.11
C TYR A 891 -0.14 -41.24 8.65
N ASP A 892 0.60 -41.58 7.59
CA ASP A 892 1.78 -40.81 7.14
C ASP A 892 1.41 -39.38 6.70
N LEU A 893 0.20 -39.21 6.15
CA LEU A 893 -0.28 -37.93 5.63
C LEU A 893 -1.17 -37.15 6.61
N ARG A 894 -1.19 -37.53 7.90
CA ARG A 894 -2.11 -36.97 8.91
C ARG A 894 -2.05 -35.44 9.08
N SER A 895 -0.90 -34.83 8.80
CA SER A 895 -0.70 -33.37 8.94
C SER A 895 -1.07 -32.58 7.69
N ILE A 896 -1.28 -33.26 6.56
CA ILE A 896 -1.54 -32.62 5.27
C ILE A 896 -2.92 -31.97 5.30
N ARG A 897 -2.95 -30.66 5.01
CA ARG A 897 -4.14 -29.85 4.78
C ARG A 897 -4.48 -29.76 3.30
N TYR A 898 -3.45 -29.60 2.46
CA TYR A 898 -3.61 -29.40 1.02
C TYR A 898 -2.71 -30.30 0.19
N ILE A 899 -3.34 -30.95 -0.79
CA ILE A 899 -2.67 -31.65 -1.88
C ILE A 899 -3.02 -30.94 -3.16
N PHE A 900 -2.04 -30.23 -3.73
CA PHE A 900 -2.19 -29.60 -5.03
C PHE A 900 -1.63 -30.52 -6.10
N SER A 901 -2.46 -30.87 -7.08
CA SER A 901 -2.02 -31.66 -8.23
C SER A 901 -2.11 -30.86 -9.51
N GLY A 902 -1.14 -31.05 -10.39
CA GLY A 902 -1.12 -30.42 -11.69
C GLY A 902 -0.13 -31.11 -12.62
N ALA A 903 0.12 -30.48 -13.76
CA ALA A 903 1.01 -30.96 -14.82
C ALA A 903 0.51 -32.19 -15.60
N GLU A 904 -0.41 -32.98 -15.03
CA GLU A 904 -1.18 -34.05 -15.68
C GLU A 904 -2.57 -34.18 -15.04
N PRO A 905 -3.57 -34.76 -15.74
CA PRO A 905 -4.89 -35.01 -15.17
C PRO A 905 -4.84 -36.05 -14.04
N VAL A 906 -5.60 -35.82 -12.96
CA VAL A 906 -5.69 -36.79 -11.85
C VAL A 906 -6.75 -37.84 -12.14
N LYS A 907 -6.36 -39.11 -12.00
CA LYS A 907 -7.26 -40.25 -12.23
C LYS A 907 -8.30 -40.35 -11.12
N ALA A 908 -9.51 -40.80 -11.47
CA ALA A 908 -10.59 -41.02 -10.51
C ALA A 908 -10.15 -41.97 -9.39
N SER A 909 -9.45 -43.06 -9.73
CA SER A 909 -8.91 -44.01 -8.76
C SER A 909 -7.91 -43.39 -7.78
N THR A 910 -7.04 -42.49 -8.23
CA THR A 910 -6.14 -41.76 -7.32
C THR A 910 -6.93 -40.88 -6.36
N ARG A 911 -7.99 -40.20 -6.83
CA ARG A 911 -8.86 -39.37 -5.97
C ARG A 911 -9.60 -40.20 -4.93
N GLU A 912 -10.15 -41.35 -5.34
CA GLU A 912 -10.85 -42.29 -4.45
C GLU A 912 -9.91 -42.81 -3.37
N VAL A 913 -8.73 -43.31 -3.75
CA VAL A 913 -7.73 -43.80 -2.78
C VAL A 913 -7.34 -42.71 -1.79
N TYR A 914 -7.10 -41.47 -2.22
CA TYR A 914 -6.74 -40.40 -1.29
C TYR A 914 -7.87 -40.00 -0.35
N MET A 915 -9.11 -40.02 -0.83
CA MET A 915 -10.28 -39.75 -0.01
C MET A 915 -10.51 -40.87 1.01
N GLU A 916 -10.49 -42.13 0.59
CA GLU A 916 -10.84 -43.26 1.45
C GLU A 916 -9.71 -43.64 2.42
N LYS A 917 -8.47 -43.72 1.93
CA LYS A 917 -7.32 -44.16 2.74
C LYS A 917 -6.80 -43.07 3.66
N PHE A 918 -6.78 -41.82 3.23
CA PHE A 918 -6.16 -40.71 3.96
C PHE A 918 -7.16 -39.63 4.41
N GLY A 919 -8.40 -39.61 3.92
CA GLY A 919 -9.36 -38.54 4.19
C GLY A 919 -9.02 -37.21 3.51
N LEU A 920 -8.22 -37.24 2.44
CA LEU A 920 -7.64 -36.04 1.82
C LEU A 920 -8.19 -35.78 0.43
N ARG A 921 -8.52 -34.51 0.17
CA ARG A 921 -8.96 -34.04 -1.15
C ARG A 921 -7.76 -33.59 -1.99
N ILE A 922 -7.69 -34.08 -3.22
CA ILE A 922 -6.75 -33.57 -4.23
C ILE A 922 -7.38 -32.39 -4.96
N LEU A 923 -6.68 -31.26 -4.93
CA LEU A 923 -7.05 -30.01 -5.59
C LEU A 923 -6.28 -29.90 -6.92
N GLU A 924 -6.95 -30.21 -8.02
CA GLU A 924 -6.37 -30.11 -9.37
C GLU A 924 -6.26 -28.65 -9.82
N GLY A 925 -5.10 -28.29 -10.36
CA GLY A 925 -4.83 -27.01 -11.00
C GLY A 925 -4.17 -27.18 -12.36
N TYR A 926 -4.34 -26.17 -13.20
CA TYR A 926 -3.76 -26.11 -14.54
C TYR A 926 -2.77 -24.97 -14.62
N GLY A 927 -1.66 -25.22 -15.32
CA GLY A 927 -0.60 -24.26 -15.48
C GLY A 927 0.41 -24.67 -16.53
N VAL A 928 1.08 -23.65 -17.07
CA VAL A 928 2.17 -23.76 -18.03
C VAL A 928 3.34 -22.91 -17.54
N THR A 929 4.56 -23.21 -17.96
CA THR A 929 5.75 -22.47 -17.49
C THR A 929 5.65 -20.98 -17.82
N GLU A 930 5.04 -20.68 -18.96
CA GLU A 930 4.78 -19.35 -19.52
C GLU A 930 3.80 -18.50 -18.68
N ALA A 931 3.13 -19.08 -17.68
CA ALA A 931 2.20 -18.38 -16.78
C ALA A 931 2.62 -18.43 -15.28
N ALA A 932 3.88 -18.81 -15.04
CA ALA A 932 4.58 -18.78 -13.76
C ALA A 932 4.07 -19.59 -12.53
N PRO A 933 3.45 -20.80 -12.59
CA PRO A 933 2.77 -21.45 -13.70
C PRO A 933 1.23 -21.42 -13.63
N VAL A 934 0.62 -21.09 -12.51
CA VAL A 934 -0.80 -21.42 -12.23
C VAL A 934 -1.74 -20.53 -13.03
N ILE A 935 -2.56 -21.13 -13.90
CA ILE A 935 -3.60 -20.44 -14.68
C ILE A 935 -4.95 -20.59 -13.98
N SER A 936 -5.30 -21.80 -13.54
CA SER A 936 -6.56 -22.10 -12.85
C SER A 936 -6.33 -23.11 -11.72
N LEU A 937 -7.21 -23.09 -10.72
CA LEU A 937 -7.06 -23.94 -9.54
C LEU A 937 -8.41 -24.31 -8.91
N ASN A 938 -8.59 -25.59 -8.60
CA ASN A 938 -9.63 -26.02 -7.66
C ASN A 938 -9.21 -25.63 -6.24
N THR A 939 -10.11 -25.02 -5.52
CA THR A 939 -9.87 -24.56 -4.15
C THR A 939 -10.77 -25.32 -3.18
N PRO A 940 -10.50 -25.30 -1.86
CA PRO A 940 -11.41 -25.91 -0.89
C PRO A 940 -12.86 -25.42 -0.99
N MET A 941 -13.05 -24.18 -1.47
CA MET A 941 -14.35 -23.53 -1.66
C MET A 941 -14.98 -23.84 -3.03
N TYR A 942 -14.17 -23.85 -4.09
CA TYR A 942 -14.61 -24.11 -5.47
C TYR A 942 -13.84 -25.31 -6.01
N ASN A 943 -14.38 -26.51 -5.81
CA ASN A 943 -13.81 -27.76 -6.29
C ASN A 943 -14.83 -28.55 -7.10
N ARG A 944 -14.46 -28.95 -8.33
CA ARG A 944 -15.29 -29.80 -9.19
C ARG A 944 -14.42 -30.87 -9.84
N THR A 945 -14.72 -32.14 -9.55
CA THR A 945 -14.01 -33.30 -10.12
C THR A 945 -14.04 -33.28 -11.64
N GLY A 946 -12.92 -33.61 -12.28
CA GLY A 946 -12.79 -33.60 -13.74
C GLY A 946 -12.61 -32.20 -14.35
N THR A 947 -12.40 -31.18 -13.51
CA THR A 947 -12.05 -29.81 -13.92
C THR A 947 -10.74 -29.41 -13.26
N VAL A 948 -10.10 -28.36 -13.78
CA VAL A 948 -8.88 -27.76 -13.21
C VAL A 948 -9.18 -26.43 -12.49
N GLY A 949 -10.42 -26.31 -12.01
CA GLY A 949 -10.89 -25.16 -11.24
C GLY A 949 -11.14 -23.91 -12.07
N LYS A 950 -11.07 -22.75 -11.42
CA LYS A 950 -11.38 -21.45 -12.04
C LYS A 950 -10.10 -20.65 -12.32
N ILE A 951 -10.10 -19.87 -13.40
CA ILE A 951 -8.97 -19.00 -13.80
C ILE A 951 -8.61 -18.02 -12.68
N MET A 952 -7.31 -17.79 -12.44
CA MET A 952 -6.78 -16.92 -11.37
C MET A 952 -7.21 -15.46 -11.54
N PRO A 953 -7.31 -14.68 -10.43
CA PRO A 953 -7.72 -13.28 -10.51
C PRO A 953 -6.71 -12.42 -11.28
N GLY A 954 -7.21 -11.40 -11.97
CA GLY A 954 -6.38 -10.49 -12.77
C GLY A 954 -5.82 -11.08 -14.07
N MET A 955 -6.31 -12.24 -14.51
CA MET A 955 -6.04 -12.80 -15.84
C MET A 955 -7.21 -12.53 -16.79
N GLU A 956 -6.87 -12.22 -18.04
CA GLU A 956 -7.78 -12.21 -19.18
C GLU A 956 -7.59 -13.50 -19.98
N TRP A 957 -8.66 -13.96 -20.62
CA TRP A 957 -8.64 -15.16 -21.44
C TRP A 957 -9.59 -15.02 -22.63
N LYS A 958 -9.28 -15.74 -23.71
CA LYS A 958 -10.17 -15.92 -24.86
C LYS A 958 -10.02 -17.35 -25.41
N LEU A 959 -11.08 -17.86 -26.02
CA LEU A 959 -11.09 -19.15 -26.68
C LEU A 959 -11.15 -18.94 -28.19
N GLU A 960 -10.12 -19.39 -28.91
CA GLU A 960 -10.12 -19.43 -30.38
C GLU A 960 -10.81 -20.72 -30.85
N PRO A 961 -11.84 -20.65 -31.71
CA PRO A 961 -12.49 -21.84 -32.27
C PRO A 961 -11.49 -22.73 -33.03
N VAL A 962 -11.60 -24.05 -32.88
CA VAL A 962 -10.73 -25.01 -33.57
C VAL A 962 -11.59 -25.82 -34.55
N PRO A 963 -11.28 -25.84 -35.86
CA PRO A 963 -12.04 -26.61 -36.85
C PRO A 963 -12.13 -28.10 -36.49
N GLY A 964 -13.34 -28.67 -36.52
CA GLY A 964 -13.60 -30.07 -36.17
C GLY A 964 -13.80 -30.35 -34.68
N ILE A 965 -13.86 -29.31 -33.84
CA ILE A 965 -14.20 -29.42 -32.40
C ILE A 965 -15.37 -28.48 -32.12
N ASP A 966 -16.56 -29.04 -31.96
CA ASP A 966 -17.80 -28.26 -31.75
C ASP A 966 -17.90 -27.68 -30.32
N GLU A 967 -17.35 -28.39 -29.32
CA GLU A 967 -17.35 -27.97 -27.92
C GLU A 967 -15.94 -27.62 -27.41
N GLY A 968 -15.65 -26.32 -27.33
CA GLY A 968 -14.42 -25.78 -26.74
C GLY A 968 -13.54 -25.04 -27.74
N GLY A 969 -12.50 -24.40 -27.23
CA GLY A 969 -11.57 -23.64 -28.06
C GLY A 969 -10.16 -23.64 -27.50
N ARG A 970 -9.21 -23.22 -28.33
CA ARG A 970 -7.82 -23.06 -27.96
C ARG A 970 -7.68 -21.88 -27.01
N LEU A 971 -7.07 -22.11 -25.86
CA LEU A 971 -6.99 -21.12 -24.79
C LEU A 971 -5.84 -20.13 -25.04
N HIS A 972 -6.18 -18.85 -25.09
CA HIS A 972 -5.22 -17.75 -25.01
C HIS A 972 -5.39 -17.01 -23.69
N ILE A 973 -4.27 -16.64 -23.07
CA ILE A 973 -4.26 -15.94 -21.78
C ILE A 973 -3.39 -14.69 -21.83
N ARG A 974 -3.75 -13.70 -21.02
CA ARG A 974 -2.97 -12.48 -20.77
C ARG A 974 -3.09 -12.08 -19.30
N GLY A 975 -2.00 -11.61 -18.71
CA GLY A 975 -2.01 -11.16 -17.32
C GLY A 975 -0.61 -10.92 -16.77
N ALA A 976 -0.51 -10.37 -15.57
CA ALA A 976 0.77 -10.00 -14.96
C ALA A 976 1.68 -11.22 -14.66
N ASN A 977 1.13 -12.44 -14.59
CA ASN A 977 1.87 -13.68 -14.42
C ASN A 977 2.38 -14.32 -15.73
N VAL A 978 1.98 -13.79 -16.89
CA VAL A 978 2.42 -14.29 -18.21
C VAL A 978 3.84 -13.80 -18.49
N MET A 979 4.69 -14.71 -18.97
CA MET A 979 6.12 -14.50 -19.24
C MET A 979 6.43 -13.24 -20.06
N SER A 980 7.67 -12.76 -19.95
CA SER A 980 8.17 -11.66 -20.78
C SER A 980 8.31 -12.05 -22.26
N GLY A 981 8.58 -13.33 -22.53
CA GLY A 981 8.79 -13.84 -23.89
C GLY A 981 9.61 -15.12 -23.95
N TYR A 982 9.87 -15.59 -25.16
CA TYR A 982 10.72 -16.75 -25.42
C TYR A 982 12.15 -16.33 -25.80
N MET A 983 13.12 -17.18 -25.48
CA MET A 983 14.44 -17.24 -26.10
C MET A 983 14.53 -18.53 -26.89
N ARG A 984 15.06 -18.48 -28.10
CA ARG A 984 15.14 -19.65 -28.99
C ARG A 984 16.55 -19.90 -29.47
N ALA A 985 16.80 -21.14 -29.88
CA ALA A 985 18.12 -21.59 -30.31
C ALA A 985 18.58 -20.97 -31.64
N ASP A 986 17.64 -20.55 -32.49
CA ASP A 986 17.88 -19.85 -33.76
C ASP A 986 18.30 -18.38 -33.55
N ASN A 987 17.91 -17.78 -32.43
CA ASN A 987 18.35 -16.43 -32.06
C ASN A 987 18.78 -16.37 -30.56
N PRO A 988 19.92 -16.99 -30.21
CA PRO A 988 20.36 -17.10 -28.81
C PRO A 988 20.50 -15.76 -28.09
N GLY A 989 20.12 -15.72 -26.81
CA GLY A 989 20.23 -14.53 -25.96
C GLY A 989 19.23 -13.41 -26.24
N VAL A 990 18.45 -13.49 -27.33
CA VAL A 990 17.45 -12.49 -27.70
C VAL A 990 16.08 -12.89 -27.17
N LEU A 991 15.42 -11.96 -26.48
CA LEU A 991 14.07 -12.12 -25.97
C LEU A 991 13.04 -11.76 -27.05
N GLU A 992 12.21 -12.72 -27.42
CA GLU A 992 11.06 -12.54 -28.31
C GLU A 992 9.79 -12.28 -27.48
N PRO A 993 9.27 -11.03 -27.45
CA PRO A 993 8.07 -10.72 -26.69
C PRO A 993 6.82 -11.34 -27.32
N LEU A 994 5.77 -11.48 -26.52
CA LEU A 994 4.48 -11.99 -26.96
C LEU A 994 3.72 -10.95 -27.80
N PRO A 995 3.12 -11.33 -28.95
CA PRO A 995 2.23 -10.44 -29.70
C PRO A 995 1.06 -9.96 -28.85
N GLU A 996 0.92 -8.63 -28.69
CA GLU A 996 -0.12 -7.99 -27.87
C GLU A 996 -0.22 -8.48 -26.41
N GLY A 997 0.82 -9.15 -25.91
CA GLY A 997 0.86 -9.77 -24.58
C GLY A 997 0.02 -11.05 -24.43
N TRP A 998 -0.53 -11.61 -25.51
CA TRP A 998 -1.29 -12.86 -25.46
C TRP A 998 -0.38 -14.08 -25.60
N HIS A 999 -0.52 -15.02 -24.67
CA HIS A 999 0.11 -16.34 -24.77
C HIS A 999 -0.92 -17.38 -25.19
N ASP A 1000 -0.61 -18.09 -26.27
CA ASP A 1000 -1.32 -19.29 -26.71
C ASP A 1000 -0.81 -20.50 -25.93
N THR A 1001 -1.67 -21.14 -25.13
CA THR A 1001 -1.27 -22.28 -24.30
C THR A 1001 -1.10 -23.57 -25.10
N GLY A 1002 -1.64 -23.63 -26.33
CA GLY A 1002 -1.72 -24.83 -27.15
C GLY A 1002 -2.71 -25.89 -26.64
N ASP A 1003 -3.45 -25.60 -25.57
CA ASP A 1003 -4.44 -26.51 -24.97
C ASP A 1003 -5.86 -26.08 -25.37
N ILE A 1004 -6.71 -27.07 -25.66
CA ILE A 1004 -8.13 -26.89 -25.95
C ILE A 1004 -8.92 -27.10 -24.66
N VAL A 1005 -9.75 -26.13 -24.32
CA VAL A 1005 -10.52 -26.13 -23.08
C VAL A 1005 -11.97 -25.77 -23.33
N THR A 1006 -12.83 -26.20 -22.40
CA THR A 1006 -14.19 -25.69 -22.24
C THR A 1006 -14.29 -24.97 -20.90
N ILE A 1007 -14.99 -23.85 -20.85
CA ILE A 1007 -15.28 -23.10 -19.62
C ILE A 1007 -16.79 -23.08 -19.46
N ASP A 1008 -17.29 -23.63 -18.36
CA ASP A 1008 -18.73 -23.70 -18.10
C ASP A 1008 -19.31 -22.40 -17.52
N GLU A 1009 -20.64 -22.33 -17.38
CA GLU A 1009 -21.36 -21.17 -16.84
C GLU A 1009 -20.92 -20.76 -15.43
N ASP A 1010 -20.39 -21.71 -14.64
CA ASP A 1010 -19.86 -21.46 -13.30
C ASP A 1010 -18.38 -21.01 -13.34
N GLY A 1011 -17.76 -20.98 -14.50
CA GLY A 1011 -16.37 -20.59 -14.74
C GLY A 1011 -15.34 -21.69 -14.45
N PHE A 1012 -15.75 -22.97 -14.36
CA PHE A 1012 -14.81 -24.07 -14.24
C PHE A 1012 -14.21 -24.44 -15.61
N VAL A 1013 -12.90 -24.62 -15.62
CA VAL A 1013 -12.13 -24.97 -16.81
C VAL A 1013 -11.98 -26.49 -16.88
N LYS A 1014 -12.30 -27.09 -18.02
CA LYS A 1014 -12.03 -28.49 -18.32
C LYS A 1014 -11.10 -28.59 -19.52
N ILE A 1015 -9.98 -29.29 -19.35
CA ILE A 1015 -9.01 -29.53 -20.43
C ILE A 1015 -9.53 -30.69 -21.29
N ARG A 1016 -9.62 -30.48 -22.60
CA ARG A 1016 -10.03 -31.51 -23.58
C ARG A 1016 -8.83 -32.20 -24.21
N GLY A 1017 -7.71 -31.51 -24.33
CA GLY A 1017 -6.45 -32.04 -24.83
C GLY A 1017 -5.54 -30.94 -25.37
N ARG A 1018 -4.35 -31.33 -25.83
CA ARG A 1018 -3.46 -30.44 -26.60
C ARG A 1018 -3.88 -30.44 -28.06
N ALA A 1019 -3.89 -29.27 -28.71
CA ALA A 1019 -4.23 -29.16 -30.14
C ALA A 1019 -3.37 -30.09 -31.01
N LYS A 1020 -2.08 -30.23 -30.70
CA LYS A 1020 -1.15 -31.17 -31.37
C LYS A 1020 -1.34 -32.65 -31.05
N ARG A 1021 -2.16 -33.00 -30.04
CA ARG A 1021 -2.49 -34.39 -29.65
C ARG A 1021 -3.90 -34.79 -30.08
N PHE A 1022 -4.33 -34.25 -31.23
CA PHE A 1022 -5.45 -34.75 -32.00
C PHE A 1022 -4.90 -35.36 -33.28
N ALA A 1023 -5.31 -36.58 -33.59
CA ALA A 1023 -5.04 -37.17 -34.89
C ALA A 1023 -6.15 -36.77 -35.86
N LYS A 1024 -5.79 -36.39 -37.08
CA LYS A 1024 -6.76 -36.12 -38.15
C LYS A 1024 -6.94 -37.38 -39.00
N ILE A 1025 -7.96 -38.16 -38.69
CA ILE A 1025 -8.23 -39.46 -39.31
C ILE A 1025 -9.50 -39.33 -40.15
N GLY A 1026 -9.37 -39.42 -41.48
CA GLY A 1026 -10.51 -39.35 -42.38
C GLY A 1026 -11.29 -38.02 -42.33
N GLY A 1027 -10.64 -36.93 -41.90
CA GLY A 1027 -11.27 -35.62 -41.73
C GLY A 1027 -11.80 -35.33 -40.32
N GLU A 1028 -11.90 -36.33 -39.45
CA GLU A 1028 -12.28 -36.17 -38.04
C GLU A 1028 -11.07 -35.97 -37.12
N MET A 1029 -11.24 -35.15 -36.09
CA MET A 1029 -10.21 -34.87 -35.08
C MET A 1029 -10.38 -35.82 -33.88
N ILE A 1030 -9.54 -36.86 -33.83
CA ILE A 1030 -9.57 -37.87 -32.77
C ILE A 1030 -8.58 -37.51 -31.66
N SER A 1031 -9.08 -37.29 -30.43
CA SER A 1031 -8.24 -37.01 -29.27
C SER A 1031 -7.43 -38.24 -28.85
N LEU A 1032 -6.09 -38.15 -28.92
CA LEU A 1032 -5.19 -39.22 -28.48
C LEU A 1032 -5.39 -39.53 -26.99
N ALA A 1033 -5.62 -38.49 -26.17
CA ALA A 1033 -5.83 -38.62 -24.73
C ALA A 1033 -7.15 -39.35 -24.38
N ALA A 1034 -8.18 -39.21 -25.22
CA ALA A 1034 -9.43 -39.95 -25.03
C ALA A 1034 -9.22 -41.46 -25.25
N VAL A 1035 -8.41 -41.82 -26.25
CA VAL A 1035 -8.03 -43.21 -26.52
C VAL A 1035 -7.14 -43.78 -25.40
N GLU A 1036 -6.20 -42.99 -24.88
CA GLU A 1036 -5.40 -43.36 -23.69
C GLU A 1036 -6.27 -43.57 -22.45
N THR A 1037 -7.32 -42.77 -22.27
CA THR A 1037 -8.28 -42.92 -21.15
C THR A 1037 -9.05 -44.24 -21.25
N LEU A 1038 -9.50 -44.60 -22.46
CA LEU A 1038 -10.13 -45.90 -22.70
C LEU A 1038 -9.15 -47.06 -22.43
N ALA A 1039 -7.88 -46.92 -22.84
CA ALA A 1039 -6.84 -47.92 -22.57
C ALA A 1039 -6.64 -48.10 -21.05
N ALA A 1040 -6.57 -46.99 -20.31
CA ALA A 1040 -6.38 -47.02 -18.86
C ALA A 1040 -7.58 -47.61 -18.10
N GLN A 1041 -8.79 -47.54 -18.67
CA GLN A 1041 -9.98 -48.21 -18.12
C GLN A 1041 -10.00 -49.70 -18.43
N LEU A 1042 -9.57 -50.10 -19.63
CA LEU A 1042 -9.53 -51.50 -20.05
C LEU A 1042 -8.40 -52.27 -19.35
N TRP A 1043 -7.22 -51.65 -19.21
CA TRP A 1043 -6.05 -52.24 -18.54
C TRP A 1043 -5.64 -51.39 -17.33
N PRO A 1044 -6.39 -51.46 -16.22
CA PRO A 1044 -6.06 -50.70 -15.01
C PRO A 1044 -4.66 -51.02 -14.49
N GLY A 1045 -3.88 -49.98 -14.19
CA GLY A 1045 -2.55 -50.11 -13.61
C GLY A 1045 -1.40 -50.23 -14.62
N ALA A 1046 -1.68 -50.46 -15.91
CA ALA A 1046 -0.69 -50.38 -16.98
C ALA A 1046 -0.63 -48.95 -17.56
N LEU A 1047 0.57 -48.45 -17.86
CA LEU A 1047 0.70 -47.21 -18.64
C LEU A 1047 0.43 -47.50 -20.11
N SER A 1048 -0.22 -46.55 -20.78
CA SER A 1048 -0.63 -46.64 -22.17
C SER A 1048 -0.46 -45.28 -22.82
N VAL A 1049 0.13 -45.23 -24.01
CA VAL A 1049 0.36 -44.00 -24.77
C VAL A 1049 0.01 -44.20 -26.24
N VAL A 1050 -0.73 -43.25 -26.81
CA VAL A 1050 -1.16 -43.29 -28.22
C VAL A 1050 -0.36 -42.26 -29.01
N SER A 1051 0.17 -42.70 -30.15
CA SER A 1051 0.82 -41.85 -31.15
C SER A 1051 0.03 -41.84 -32.45
N ALA A 1052 -0.08 -40.66 -33.05
CA ALA A 1052 -0.54 -40.51 -34.43
C ALA A 1052 0.65 -40.70 -35.38
N VAL A 1053 0.48 -41.57 -36.37
CA VAL A 1053 1.46 -41.83 -37.43
C VAL A 1053 0.81 -41.60 -38.79
N PRO A 1054 1.57 -41.18 -39.82
CA PRO A 1054 1.02 -41.00 -41.16
C PRO A 1054 0.37 -42.28 -41.70
N ASP A 1055 -0.79 -42.14 -42.36
CA ASP A 1055 -1.50 -43.22 -43.06
C ASP A 1055 -1.88 -42.76 -44.49
N PRO A 1056 -1.48 -43.49 -45.54
CA PRO A 1056 -1.73 -43.08 -46.93
C PRO A 1056 -3.22 -42.94 -47.30
N LYS A 1057 -4.12 -43.63 -46.60
CA LYS A 1057 -5.57 -43.65 -46.92
C LYS A 1057 -6.37 -42.70 -46.04
N LYS A 1058 -6.03 -42.62 -44.74
CA LYS A 1058 -6.79 -41.87 -43.74
C LYS A 1058 -6.14 -40.55 -43.32
N GLY A 1059 -4.97 -40.22 -43.88
CA GLY A 1059 -4.13 -39.10 -43.45
C GLY A 1059 -3.25 -39.52 -42.27
N GLU A 1060 -3.88 -39.91 -41.16
CA GLU A 1060 -3.21 -40.45 -39.99
C GLU A 1060 -3.90 -41.74 -39.50
N ARG A 1061 -3.17 -42.56 -38.74
CA ARG A 1061 -3.69 -43.68 -37.96
C ARG A 1061 -3.08 -43.70 -36.56
N LEU A 1062 -3.74 -44.39 -35.64
CA LEU A 1062 -3.33 -44.49 -34.24
C LEU A 1062 -2.53 -45.76 -33.96
N VAL A 1063 -1.42 -45.63 -33.22
CA VAL A 1063 -0.66 -46.74 -32.66
C VAL A 1063 -0.62 -46.58 -31.14
N LEU A 1064 -0.99 -47.63 -30.41
CA LEU A 1064 -1.00 -47.66 -28.95
C LEU A 1064 0.18 -48.47 -28.42
N LEU A 1065 1.05 -47.87 -27.62
CA LEU A 1065 2.09 -48.56 -26.85
C LEU A 1065 1.61 -48.74 -25.40
N THR A 1066 1.70 -49.95 -24.85
CA THR A 1066 1.19 -50.25 -23.49
C THR A 1066 2.07 -51.22 -22.70
N ASP A 1067 2.17 -50.98 -21.38
CA ASP A 1067 2.83 -51.86 -20.40
C ASP A 1067 2.02 -53.15 -20.14
N ALA A 1068 0.78 -53.23 -20.62
CA ALA A 1068 -0.09 -54.38 -20.39
C ALA A 1068 0.37 -55.60 -21.21
N THR A 1069 0.84 -56.64 -20.52
CA THR A 1069 1.52 -57.82 -21.12
C THR A 1069 0.65 -58.68 -22.02
N ASN A 1070 -0.68 -58.54 -21.96
CA ASN A 1070 -1.64 -59.33 -22.75
C ASN A 1070 -2.56 -58.42 -23.58
N ALA A 1071 -2.16 -57.17 -23.85
CA ALA A 1071 -3.02 -56.22 -24.55
C ALA A 1071 -3.18 -56.58 -26.03
N THR A 1072 -4.42 -56.78 -26.48
CA THR A 1072 -4.73 -56.97 -27.90
C THR A 1072 -5.60 -55.83 -28.46
N ARG A 1073 -5.48 -55.60 -29.76
CA ARG A 1073 -6.36 -54.66 -30.48
C ARG A 1073 -7.83 -55.07 -30.40
N SER A 1074 -8.11 -56.36 -30.45
CA SER A 1074 -9.49 -56.89 -30.42
C SER A 1074 -10.18 -56.54 -29.09
N ASP A 1075 -9.46 -56.70 -27.98
CA ASP A 1075 -9.98 -56.36 -26.65
C ASP A 1075 -10.25 -54.86 -26.53
N PHE A 1076 -9.32 -54.03 -27.03
CA PHE A 1076 -9.50 -52.57 -27.06
C PHE A 1076 -10.72 -52.17 -27.88
N LEU A 1077 -10.85 -52.69 -29.10
CA LEU A 1077 -11.94 -52.35 -30.00
C LEU A 1077 -13.31 -52.74 -29.40
N THR A 1078 -13.41 -53.92 -28.81
CA THR A 1078 -14.63 -54.42 -28.17
C THR A 1078 -15.01 -53.53 -26.98
N PHE A 1079 -14.03 -53.20 -26.13
CA PHE A 1079 -14.26 -52.32 -24.99
C PHE A 1079 -14.63 -50.89 -25.42
N ALA A 1080 -13.91 -50.31 -26.37
CA ALA A 1080 -14.18 -48.97 -26.88
C ALA A 1080 -15.60 -48.87 -27.46
N LYS A 1081 -16.04 -49.85 -28.25
CA LYS A 1081 -17.42 -49.93 -28.76
C LYS A 1081 -18.46 -50.01 -27.63
N SER A 1082 -18.19 -50.81 -26.58
CA SER A 1082 -19.07 -50.89 -25.40
C SER A 1082 -19.22 -49.57 -24.64
N LYS A 1083 -18.24 -48.66 -24.78
CA LYS A 1083 -18.24 -47.31 -24.19
C LYS A 1083 -18.76 -46.22 -25.14
N GLY A 1084 -19.28 -46.62 -26.30
CA GLY A 1084 -19.83 -45.70 -27.31
C GLY A 1084 -18.77 -44.95 -28.11
N ALA A 1085 -17.50 -45.39 -28.10
CA ALA A 1085 -16.45 -44.79 -28.92
C ALA A 1085 -16.58 -45.19 -30.40
N THR A 1086 -16.23 -44.28 -31.30
CA THR A 1086 -16.27 -44.56 -32.75
C THR A 1086 -15.16 -45.52 -33.14
N GLU A 1087 -15.35 -46.27 -34.24
CA GLU A 1087 -14.33 -47.22 -34.72
C GLU A 1087 -13.01 -46.53 -35.11
N MET A 1088 -13.07 -45.23 -35.44
CA MET A 1088 -11.89 -44.40 -35.70
C MET A 1088 -11.06 -44.08 -34.44
N MET A 1089 -11.63 -44.22 -33.24
CA MET A 1089 -10.89 -44.10 -31.97
C MET A 1089 -10.10 -45.36 -31.61
N ALA A 1090 -10.36 -46.50 -32.25
CA ALA A 1090 -9.61 -47.72 -31.99
C ALA A 1090 -8.23 -47.64 -32.64
N PRO A 1091 -7.13 -47.89 -31.89
CA PRO A 1091 -5.80 -48.01 -32.45
C PRO A 1091 -5.77 -48.97 -33.64
N ALA A 1092 -5.09 -48.59 -34.71
CA ALA A 1092 -4.81 -49.49 -35.83
C ALA A 1092 -3.90 -50.63 -35.38
N GLU A 1093 -3.06 -50.38 -34.37
CA GLU A 1093 -2.10 -51.33 -33.81
C GLU A 1093 -1.93 -51.12 -32.30
N VAL A 1094 -1.70 -52.22 -31.59
CA VAL A 1094 -1.39 -52.23 -30.15
C VAL A 1094 -0.06 -52.95 -29.96
N THR A 1095 0.95 -52.21 -29.51
CA THR A 1095 2.31 -52.70 -29.26
C THR A 1095 2.52 -52.84 -27.76
N ILE A 1096 3.02 -54.01 -27.33
CA ILE A 1096 3.33 -54.28 -25.92
C ILE A 1096 4.78 -53.87 -25.67
N GLY A 1097 5.02 -53.03 -24.67
CA GLY A 1097 6.35 -52.55 -24.33
C GLY A 1097 6.32 -51.48 -23.23
N LYS A 1098 7.47 -51.26 -22.61
CA LYS A 1098 7.56 -50.31 -21.49
C LYS A 1098 7.39 -48.87 -21.97
N VAL A 1099 6.40 -48.16 -21.44
CA VAL A 1099 6.13 -46.75 -21.77
C VAL A 1099 7.24 -45.85 -21.20
N PRO A 1100 7.93 -45.05 -22.04
CA PRO A 1100 9.00 -44.17 -21.57
C PRO A 1100 8.43 -42.98 -20.77
N VAL A 1101 9.12 -42.62 -19.68
CA VAL A 1101 8.75 -41.50 -18.80
C VAL A 1101 9.94 -40.57 -18.54
N LEU A 1102 9.67 -39.27 -18.45
CA LEU A 1102 10.64 -38.21 -18.11
C LEU A 1102 10.96 -38.21 -16.62
N GLY A 1103 12.05 -37.56 -16.22
CA GLY A 1103 12.42 -37.38 -14.80
C GLY A 1103 11.40 -36.58 -13.96
N SER A 1104 10.45 -35.91 -14.62
CA SER A 1104 9.29 -35.26 -14.01
C SER A 1104 8.10 -36.19 -13.78
N GLY A 1105 8.20 -37.47 -14.12
CA GLY A 1105 7.14 -38.48 -14.00
C GLY A 1105 6.18 -38.55 -15.18
N LYS A 1106 6.26 -37.62 -16.14
CA LYS A 1106 5.38 -37.59 -17.32
C LYS A 1106 5.78 -38.59 -18.40
N VAL A 1107 4.83 -39.04 -19.21
CA VAL A 1107 5.12 -39.82 -20.44
C VAL A 1107 6.01 -39.00 -21.38
N ASP A 1108 7.06 -39.63 -21.90
CA ASP A 1108 7.92 -39.08 -22.94
C ASP A 1108 7.31 -39.36 -24.32
N PHE A 1109 6.46 -38.46 -24.78
CA PHE A 1109 5.76 -38.61 -26.07
C PHE A 1109 6.71 -38.65 -27.28
N VAL A 1110 7.89 -38.02 -27.19
CA VAL A 1110 8.85 -38.00 -28.31
C VAL A 1110 9.45 -39.39 -28.46
N THR A 1111 9.98 -39.94 -27.37
CA THR A 1111 10.53 -41.30 -27.35
C THR A 1111 9.44 -42.33 -27.66
N ALA A 1112 8.24 -42.19 -27.10
CA ALA A 1112 7.13 -43.10 -27.39
C ALA A 1112 6.71 -43.08 -28.87
N ARG A 1113 6.69 -41.90 -29.52
CA ARG A 1113 6.40 -41.79 -30.96
C ARG A 1113 7.51 -42.38 -31.81
N ALA A 1114 8.78 -42.18 -31.43
CA ALA A 1114 9.91 -42.81 -32.10
C ALA A 1114 9.81 -44.35 -32.03
N MET A 1115 9.52 -44.91 -30.84
CA MET A 1115 9.29 -46.35 -30.66
C MET A 1115 8.11 -46.86 -31.50
N ALA A 1116 7.02 -46.08 -31.60
CA ALA A 1116 5.89 -46.42 -32.45
C ALA A 1116 6.26 -46.43 -33.95
N MET A 1117 7.13 -45.51 -34.39
CA MET A 1117 7.62 -45.46 -35.78
C MET A 1117 8.63 -46.57 -36.08
N GLU A 1118 9.48 -46.94 -35.12
CA GLU A 1118 10.44 -48.05 -35.25
C GLU A 1118 9.74 -49.41 -35.27
N GLY A 1119 8.75 -49.63 -34.39
CA GLY A 1119 7.95 -50.86 -34.37
C GLY A 1119 7.22 -51.11 -35.70
N LEU A 1120 6.77 -50.03 -36.37
CA LEU A 1120 6.18 -50.10 -37.70
C LEU A 1120 7.18 -50.51 -38.78
N SER A 1121 8.43 -50.03 -38.70
CA SER A 1121 9.47 -50.41 -39.66
C SER A 1121 9.84 -51.90 -39.56
N GLN A 1122 9.78 -52.47 -38.34
CA GLN A 1122 10.02 -53.89 -38.11
C GLN A 1122 8.81 -54.76 -38.51
N ALA A 1123 7.58 -54.30 -38.26
CA ALA A 1123 6.35 -55.00 -38.65
C ALA A 1123 6.04 -54.92 -40.16
N GLN A 1124 6.65 -53.98 -40.89
CA GLN A 1124 6.60 -53.90 -42.37
C GLN A 1124 7.74 -54.69 -43.05
N ALA A 1125 8.80 -55.03 -42.31
CA ALA A 1125 9.94 -55.81 -42.79
C ALA A 1125 9.82 -57.32 -42.45
N ALA A 1126 8.91 -57.69 -41.55
CA ALA A 1126 8.48 -59.06 -41.25
C ALA A 1126 7.15 -59.36 -41.97
#